data_AF-A0A519QH97-F1
#
_entry.id   AF-A0A519QH97-F1
#
_cell.length_a   1.000
_cell.length_b   1.000
_cell.length_c   1.000
_cell.angle_alpha   90.00
_cell.angle_beta   90.00
_cell.angle_gamma   90.00
#
_symmetry.space_group_name_H-M   'P 1'
#
loop_
_entity.id
_entity.type
_entity.pdbx_description
1 polymer ?
#
loop_
_entity_poly.entity_id
_entity_poly.type
_entity_poly.pdbx_seq_one_letter_code
_entity_poly.pdbx_strand_id
1 'polypeptide(L)'
;MNAPAGLGTGAQRLIGKRVTRKEDGRLLTGKGTFVDDVALPGMLHSAFYRSPIARGKILSIDVEEARNLPGVVAVYTAEDLKKRPVELMTFYLTPAEVPMGPLAEGDVRYVGDPVVLIVAQDRYIAEDAAGLVVVEYAEEDPVVTIADARTGAVVHPTTESNVAQVMGIEDDEDIEEELAKGAHLVTHTVLHQRIAQSPMETRGVVSDPHGEDELVVYITCQSPQLVARWLSLALGLPNTSIRVIAKDVGGSFGLKNHPWREEVAAIVASLLLARPVKWTEDRLEALTACNQAREQEMTTRVAFDKDGKILAAHADYSSNNGCYPQGADANVAVHMFMWVAYRVPVPGFITRAWYSNTPGLAAYRGPWAMESLARETMLDKAARQMKIDPVEIRRKNLIPRSALPYSTAAGIPVDDMSPAECFEKLMQSFDVAKFRREQAEARKQGRYLGLGLSAYVEPTGSAGQMAPMTGELAQLRIEPTGKVTAMMSTHSQGHGTQTTMAQVIADQLGVPYEDVTVFEGDSSRGGFAPGAAGSRQAVLGGGASIKASKLLKEKIQAVAAHLYNANPESVSIENGMVKIAGAEEMTRSLREVAEIAYGEPMRLPQGMESGLEAQYRYLPPPMTLTSAAHACVVEVDIDTGFVKILRWLCSEDCGTVINPAVVEGQVAGGLAQAIGQVLLEEVHYDERGNPTAATFKDYMLPAITDVPDFEYIHANIPANNEGGFRGVGEGGAIVGPPTLFNAIADALSPFGELPVSLPVTPSKILDLVEGCSEDAEATPPPVAGTPEPAFDAEAPGASAVLSGTLPQSVDGEWQVTMQPPVGPKQEMVATFRTEGGILTGQLAAPEGTQEFSGTVEGNRLKWEMKVTQPMPITLKYDLTIEGDTLAGTAKLGMFGKAKVSGERLGGTPDAAPVAAEVAPAPASEPPAAVAVDGNWNVVMKPPVGPEQTMVATFHTDGGTLTGKLDAPEGAQEFAGTVDGNRLKWEMKVTQPMPITLKYDLTVEGDTLSGTAKLGMFGKAKVQGTRAG
;
A
#
# COMPACT_ATOMS: atom_id res chain seq x y z
N MET A 1 28.37 -20.01 -18.06
CA MET A 1 29.48 -19.70 -17.12
C MET A 1 30.50 -18.83 -17.84
N ASN A 2 30.59 -17.55 -17.46
CA ASN A 2 31.71 -16.63 -17.65
C ASN A 2 31.39 -15.42 -16.76
N ALA A 3 32.12 -15.26 -15.66
CA ALA A 3 31.92 -14.19 -14.69
C ALA A 3 32.34 -12.82 -15.29
N PRO A 4 31.64 -11.71 -14.98
CA PRO A 4 32.13 -10.39 -15.37
C PRO A 4 33.44 -10.09 -14.62
N ALA A 5 34.45 -9.69 -15.38
CA ALA A 5 35.74 -9.23 -14.86
C ALA A 5 35.59 -7.83 -14.23
N GLY A 6 36.13 -7.66 -13.02
CA GLY A 6 36.32 -6.34 -12.42
C GLY A 6 35.83 -6.14 -10.98
N LEU A 7 36.19 -7.01 -10.04
CA LEU A 7 36.15 -6.71 -8.59
C LEU A 7 37.31 -7.44 -7.90
N GLY A 8 38.17 -6.68 -7.20
CA GLY A 8 39.52 -7.03 -6.77
C GLY A 8 39.72 -8.38 -6.05
N THR A 9 40.93 -8.89 -6.20
CA THR A 9 41.50 -10.11 -5.60
C THR A 9 42.01 -9.81 -4.18
N GLY A 10 41.51 -10.49 -3.13
CA GLY A 10 42.14 -10.42 -1.80
C GLY A 10 41.39 -11.01 -0.59
N ALA A 11 40.06 -10.87 -0.46
CA ALA A 11 39.32 -11.36 0.71
C ALA A 11 38.36 -12.53 0.35
N GLN A 12 38.10 -13.46 1.28
CA GLN A 12 37.04 -14.48 1.10
C GLN A 12 35.71 -13.77 0.88
N ARG A 13 35.15 -13.84 -0.34
CA ARG A 13 33.82 -13.27 -0.61
C ARG A 13 32.75 -14.01 0.20
N LEU A 14 32.13 -13.32 1.14
CA LEU A 14 31.08 -13.87 1.99
C LEU A 14 29.69 -13.70 1.38
N ILE A 15 29.38 -12.59 0.70
CA ILE A 15 28.09 -12.44 -0.01
C ILE A 15 27.91 -13.59 -1.01
N GLY A 16 26.73 -14.21 -1.00
CA GLY A 16 26.39 -15.39 -1.80
C GLY A 16 26.76 -16.73 -1.16
N LYS A 17 27.39 -16.77 0.02
CA LYS A 17 27.68 -18.01 0.75
C LYS A 17 26.54 -18.41 1.70
N ARG A 18 26.41 -19.72 1.90
CA ARG A 18 25.51 -20.32 2.91
C ARG A 18 26.23 -20.39 4.26
N VAL A 19 26.36 -19.25 4.95
CA VAL A 19 26.86 -19.23 6.33
C VAL A 19 25.74 -19.62 7.30
N THR A 20 26.10 -20.28 8.40
CA THR A 20 25.16 -20.63 9.48
C THR A 20 24.63 -19.38 10.16
N ARG A 21 23.38 -19.41 10.62
CA ARG A 21 22.77 -18.23 11.24
C ARG A 21 23.33 -17.98 12.64
N LYS A 22 23.59 -16.71 12.97
CA LYS A 22 24.06 -16.29 14.30
C LYS A 22 22.99 -16.47 15.37
N GLU A 23 21.73 -16.27 15.01
CA GLU A 23 20.61 -16.38 15.94
C GLU A 23 20.29 -17.81 16.37
N ASP A 24 20.64 -18.83 15.59
CA ASP A 24 20.29 -20.24 15.86
C ASP A 24 20.78 -20.73 17.21
N GLY A 25 21.98 -20.31 17.64
CA GLY A 25 22.57 -20.76 18.89
C GLY A 25 21.68 -20.50 20.11
N ARG A 26 21.02 -19.33 20.18
CA ARG A 26 20.09 -19.01 21.28
C ARG A 26 18.70 -19.61 21.07
N LEU A 27 18.22 -19.62 19.82
CA LEU A 27 16.85 -20.06 19.49
C LEU A 27 16.68 -21.58 19.64
N LEU A 28 17.70 -22.37 19.26
CA LEU A 28 17.68 -23.83 19.36
C LEU A 28 17.95 -24.37 20.78
N THR A 29 18.33 -23.50 21.72
CA THR A 29 18.69 -23.89 23.10
C THR A 29 17.76 -23.34 24.16
N GLY A 30 16.60 -22.78 23.78
CA GLY A 30 15.65 -22.18 24.72
C GLY A 30 16.18 -20.92 25.40
N LYS A 31 17.13 -20.23 24.76
CA LYS A 31 17.76 -18.98 25.25
C LYS A 31 17.37 -17.76 24.43
N GLY A 32 16.37 -17.89 23.56
CA GLY A 32 15.68 -16.74 23.00
C GLY A 32 15.03 -15.90 24.11
N THR A 33 14.67 -14.67 23.80
CA THR A 33 13.86 -13.84 24.69
C THR A 33 12.71 -13.24 23.89
N PHE A 34 11.56 -13.88 23.97
CA PHE A 34 10.28 -13.41 23.47
C PHE A 34 9.60 -12.52 24.52
N VAL A 35 8.50 -11.86 24.18
CA VAL A 35 7.87 -10.90 25.12
C VAL A 35 7.35 -11.59 26.37
N ASP A 36 6.76 -12.78 26.24
CA ASP A 36 6.24 -13.49 27.42
C ASP A 36 7.36 -14.07 28.32
N ASP A 37 8.60 -14.17 27.83
CA ASP A 37 9.76 -14.53 28.66
C ASP A 37 10.20 -13.38 29.60
N VAL A 38 9.74 -12.15 29.35
CA VAL A 38 10.11 -10.99 30.17
C VAL A 38 9.47 -11.12 31.55
N ALA A 39 10.29 -10.98 32.59
CA ALA A 39 9.86 -10.95 33.98
C ALA A 39 10.53 -9.78 34.71
N LEU A 40 9.72 -8.92 35.32
CA LEU A 40 10.16 -7.72 36.04
C LEU A 40 9.66 -7.75 37.50
N PRO A 41 10.39 -7.15 38.46
CA PRO A 41 9.93 -7.07 39.83
C PRO A 41 8.57 -6.36 39.95
N GLY A 42 7.63 -6.98 40.66
CA GLY A 42 6.31 -6.38 40.90
C GLY A 42 5.38 -6.32 39.67
N MET A 43 5.76 -6.97 38.57
CA MET A 43 4.98 -7.08 37.35
C MET A 43 3.61 -7.69 37.62
N LEU A 44 2.59 -7.07 37.03
CA LEU A 44 1.20 -7.52 37.01
C LEU A 44 0.86 -8.09 35.64
N HIS A 45 -0.25 -8.79 35.56
CA HIS A 45 -0.77 -9.37 34.33
C HIS A 45 -2.15 -8.81 34.04
N SER A 46 -2.51 -8.72 32.77
CA SER A 46 -3.82 -8.23 32.37
C SER A 46 -4.55 -9.15 31.40
N ALA A 47 -5.88 -9.09 31.45
CA ALA A 47 -6.80 -9.79 30.57
C ALA A 47 -7.96 -8.85 30.20
N PHE A 48 -8.69 -9.16 29.12
CA PHE A 48 -9.81 -8.36 28.66
C PHE A 48 -11.12 -9.12 28.82
N TYR A 49 -12.16 -8.44 29.30
CA TYR A 49 -13.53 -8.81 28.94
C TYR A 49 -13.81 -8.25 27.54
N ARG A 50 -14.27 -9.11 26.65
CA ARG A 50 -14.50 -8.82 25.23
C ARG A 50 -15.96 -8.98 24.87
N SER A 51 -16.43 -8.21 23.89
CA SER A 51 -17.80 -8.29 23.40
C SER A 51 -18.13 -9.69 22.88
N PRO A 52 -19.25 -10.30 23.32
CA PRO A 52 -19.75 -11.55 22.77
C PRO A 52 -20.64 -11.35 21.53
N ILE A 53 -20.92 -10.10 21.13
CA ILE A 53 -21.79 -9.77 19.99
C ILE A 53 -21.03 -8.91 18.97
N ALA A 54 -21.44 -9.00 17.69
CA ALA A 54 -20.81 -8.25 16.61
C ALA A 54 -21.24 -6.78 16.56
N ARG A 55 -22.42 -6.43 17.09
CA ARG A 55 -22.92 -5.06 17.05
C ARG A 55 -23.94 -4.83 18.17
N GLY A 56 -23.82 -3.70 18.86
CA GLY A 56 -24.84 -3.27 19.81
C GLY A 56 -24.38 -2.14 20.73
N LYS A 57 -25.34 -1.49 21.39
CA LYS A 57 -25.06 -0.44 22.38
C LYS A 57 -24.77 -1.05 23.74
N ILE A 58 -23.78 -0.52 24.43
CA ILE A 58 -23.47 -0.84 25.83
C ILE A 58 -24.45 -0.07 26.71
N LEU A 59 -25.33 -0.78 27.41
CA LEU A 59 -26.32 -0.19 28.31
C LEU A 59 -25.76 0.02 29.72
N SER A 60 -25.04 -0.98 30.23
CA SER A 60 -24.43 -0.94 31.56
C SER A 60 -23.22 -1.90 31.62
N ILE A 61 -22.27 -1.60 32.51
CA ILE A 61 -21.10 -2.44 32.81
C ILE A 61 -21.02 -2.58 34.33
N ASP A 62 -21.13 -3.81 34.85
CA ASP A 62 -20.87 -4.16 36.25
C ASP A 62 -19.53 -4.89 36.36
N VAL A 63 -18.66 -4.32 37.21
CA VAL A 63 -17.30 -4.81 37.46
C VAL A 63 -17.04 -5.06 38.95
N GLU A 64 -18.04 -4.96 39.82
CA GLU A 64 -17.82 -5.01 41.26
C GLU A 64 -17.33 -6.38 41.73
N GLU A 65 -17.86 -7.47 41.18
CA GLU A 65 -17.41 -8.82 41.54
C GLU A 65 -15.97 -9.06 41.09
N ALA A 66 -15.65 -8.69 39.85
CA ALA A 66 -14.29 -8.71 39.31
C ALA A 66 -13.31 -7.88 40.18
N ARG A 67 -13.70 -6.67 40.58
CA ARG A 67 -12.87 -5.77 41.39
C ARG A 67 -12.60 -6.32 42.80
N ASN A 68 -13.56 -7.05 43.37
CA ASN A 68 -13.46 -7.61 44.71
C ASN A 68 -12.74 -8.98 44.75
N LEU A 69 -12.42 -9.57 43.60
CA LEU A 69 -11.70 -10.85 43.55
C LEU A 69 -10.27 -10.69 44.12
N PRO A 70 -9.86 -11.51 45.12
CA PRO A 70 -8.52 -11.42 45.69
C PRO A 70 -7.42 -11.57 44.63
N GLY A 71 -6.49 -10.62 44.61
CA GLY A 71 -5.37 -10.59 43.67
C GLY A 71 -5.61 -9.68 42.45
N VAL A 72 -6.83 -9.22 42.22
CA VAL A 72 -7.11 -8.12 41.28
C VAL A 72 -6.59 -6.81 41.88
N VAL A 73 -5.89 -6.04 41.04
CA VAL A 73 -5.29 -4.76 41.41
C VAL A 73 -6.09 -3.59 40.84
N ALA A 74 -6.59 -3.73 39.61
CA ALA A 74 -7.42 -2.72 38.96
C ALA A 74 -8.35 -3.34 37.92
N VAL A 75 -9.49 -2.69 37.71
CA VAL A 75 -10.41 -2.96 36.61
C VAL A 75 -10.72 -1.63 35.95
N TYR A 76 -10.46 -1.53 34.64
CA TYR A 76 -10.55 -0.31 33.85
C TYR A 76 -11.61 -0.42 32.77
N THR A 77 -12.53 0.54 32.78
CA THR A 77 -13.45 0.82 31.67
C THR A 77 -12.86 1.88 30.73
N ALA A 78 -13.50 2.15 29.59
CA ALA A 78 -13.09 3.24 28.70
C ALA A 78 -12.98 4.59 29.42
N GLU A 79 -13.93 4.90 30.32
CA GLU A 79 -13.92 6.15 31.11
C GLU A 79 -12.71 6.24 32.04
N ASP A 80 -12.27 5.12 32.62
CA ASP A 80 -11.09 5.13 33.47
C ASP A 80 -9.81 5.41 32.69
N LEU A 81 -9.69 4.86 31.47
CA LEU A 81 -8.51 5.08 30.64
C LEU A 81 -8.40 6.53 30.15
N LYS A 82 -9.49 7.30 30.08
CA LYS A 82 -9.46 8.75 29.74
C LYS A 82 -8.68 9.59 30.74
N LYS A 83 -8.40 9.10 31.94
CA LYS A 83 -7.49 9.75 32.91
C LYS A 83 -6.08 9.93 32.34
N ARG A 84 -5.72 9.13 31.32
CA ARG A 84 -4.54 9.31 30.49
C ARG A 84 -4.98 9.34 29.02
N PRO A 85 -5.28 10.53 28.46
CA PRO A 85 -5.77 10.64 27.10
C PRO A 85 -4.83 9.99 26.08
N VAL A 86 -5.41 9.30 25.11
CA VAL A 86 -4.68 8.67 24.00
C VAL A 86 -5.38 8.98 22.69
N GLU A 87 -4.61 9.34 21.68
CA GLU A 87 -5.06 9.45 20.30
C GLU A 87 -4.45 8.29 19.50
N LEU A 88 -5.24 7.29 19.11
CA LEU A 88 -4.71 6.16 18.35
C LEU A 88 -4.28 6.60 16.94
N MET A 89 -3.07 6.20 16.54
CA MET A 89 -2.50 6.52 15.24
C MET A 89 -2.60 5.32 14.29
N THR A 90 -2.75 5.59 13.00
CA THR A 90 -2.58 4.58 11.94
C THR A 90 -1.11 4.19 11.79
N PHE A 91 -0.82 3.15 11.00
CA PHE A 91 0.54 2.83 10.58
C PHE A 91 1.27 4.03 9.93
N TYR A 92 0.52 4.94 9.29
CA TYR A 92 1.06 6.12 8.61
C TYR A 92 1.38 7.30 9.54
N LEU A 93 1.26 7.12 10.86
CA LEU A 93 1.46 8.16 11.88
C LEU A 93 0.48 9.33 11.73
N THR A 94 -0.74 9.03 11.28
CA THR A 94 -1.88 9.96 11.25
C THR A 94 -2.94 9.48 12.24
N PRO A 95 -3.82 10.36 12.75
CA PRO A 95 -4.99 9.92 13.49
C PRO A 95 -5.86 8.95 12.68
N ALA A 96 -6.57 8.06 13.35
CA ALA A 96 -7.58 7.21 12.73
C ALA A 96 -8.74 8.06 12.16
N GLU A 97 -9.32 7.63 11.04
CA GLU A 97 -10.40 8.36 10.35
C GLU A 97 -11.73 8.35 11.11
N VAL A 98 -11.94 7.29 11.88
CA VAL A 98 -13.11 7.10 12.75
C VAL A 98 -12.67 7.11 14.21
N PRO A 99 -13.51 7.59 15.15
CA PRO A 99 -13.18 7.57 16.56
C PRO A 99 -12.83 6.15 17.04
N MET A 100 -11.65 6.01 17.65
CA MET A 100 -11.12 4.73 18.08
C MET A 100 -10.39 4.92 19.42
N GLY A 101 -10.88 4.23 20.45
CA GLY A 101 -10.27 4.20 21.78
C GLY A 101 -9.65 2.83 22.10
N PRO A 102 -8.81 2.74 23.16
CA PRO A 102 -8.23 1.46 23.59
C PRO A 102 -9.28 0.42 24.03
N LEU A 103 -10.42 0.87 24.55
CA LEU A 103 -11.59 0.07 24.91
C LEU A 103 -12.83 0.63 24.22
N ALA A 104 -13.83 -0.22 23.98
CA ALA A 104 -15.13 0.15 23.43
C ALA A 104 -15.87 1.13 24.38
N GLU A 105 -16.50 2.15 23.80
CA GLU A 105 -17.26 3.16 24.55
C GLU A 105 -18.61 3.38 23.88
N GLY A 106 -19.70 3.19 24.63
CA GLY A 106 -21.08 3.40 24.15
C GLY A 106 -21.62 2.28 23.26
N ASP A 107 -20.80 1.68 22.40
CA ASP A 107 -21.17 0.56 21.53
C ASP A 107 -19.98 -0.36 21.21
N VAL A 108 -20.30 -1.58 20.78
CA VAL A 108 -19.36 -2.61 20.30
C VAL A 108 -19.57 -2.87 18.82
N ARG A 109 -18.49 -3.15 18.09
CA ARG A 109 -18.53 -3.25 16.61
C ARG A 109 -18.03 -4.56 16.02
N TYR A 110 -17.60 -5.53 16.83
CA TYR A 110 -17.27 -6.88 16.40
C TYR A 110 -17.24 -7.84 17.60
N VAL A 111 -17.41 -9.14 17.38
CA VAL A 111 -17.19 -10.14 18.42
C VAL A 111 -15.69 -10.14 18.77
N GLY A 112 -15.36 -9.90 20.04
CA GLY A 112 -13.98 -9.72 20.48
C GLY A 112 -13.57 -8.28 20.81
N ASP A 113 -14.43 -7.29 20.55
CA ASP A 113 -14.19 -5.87 20.87
C ASP A 113 -13.85 -5.70 22.37
N PRO A 114 -12.67 -5.16 22.74
CA PRO A 114 -12.28 -5.07 24.15
C PRO A 114 -13.12 -4.02 24.89
N VAL A 115 -13.82 -4.42 25.96
CA VAL A 115 -14.73 -3.52 26.70
C VAL A 115 -14.17 -3.15 28.08
N VAL A 116 -13.57 -4.11 28.78
CA VAL A 116 -13.00 -3.91 30.12
C VAL A 116 -11.61 -4.54 30.18
N LEU A 117 -10.65 -3.81 30.74
CA LEU A 117 -9.29 -4.31 31.02
C LEU A 117 -9.16 -4.63 32.51
N ILE A 118 -8.76 -5.87 32.82
CA ILE A 118 -8.50 -6.36 34.18
C ILE A 118 -7.00 -6.42 34.37
N VAL A 119 -6.50 -5.97 35.53
CA VAL A 119 -5.09 -6.10 35.93
C VAL A 119 -5.00 -6.81 37.29
N ALA A 120 -4.26 -7.91 37.36
CA ALA A 120 -4.13 -8.77 38.53
C ALA A 120 -2.67 -9.23 38.78
N GLN A 121 -2.44 -9.91 39.90
CA GLN A 121 -1.12 -10.42 40.30
C GLN A 121 -0.54 -11.45 39.32
N ASP A 122 -1.40 -12.22 38.66
CA ASP A 122 -1.02 -13.16 37.63
C ASP A 122 -2.13 -13.29 36.57
N ARG A 123 -1.81 -14.00 35.48
CA ARG A 123 -2.71 -14.16 34.34
C ARG A 123 -3.98 -14.94 34.70
N TYR A 124 -3.89 -15.94 35.58
CA TYR A 124 -5.02 -16.79 35.95
C TYR A 124 -6.09 -15.96 36.67
N ILE A 125 -5.68 -15.13 37.63
CA ILE A 125 -6.60 -14.25 38.36
C ILE A 125 -7.20 -13.19 37.42
N ALA A 126 -6.42 -12.67 36.47
CA ALA A 126 -6.93 -11.69 35.51
C ALA A 126 -8.03 -12.30 34.62
N GLU A 127 -7.85 -13.54 34.15
CA GLU A 127 -8.84 -14.28 33.35
C GLU A 127 -10.08 -14.66 34.18
N ASP A 128 -9.90 -15.13 35.42
CA ASP A 128 -11.00 -15.43 36.34
C ASP A 128 -11.86 -14.17 36.57
N ALA A 129 -11.23 -13.03 36.85
CA ALA A 129 -11.93 -11.77 37.06
C ALA A 129 -12.59 -11.22 35.78
N ALA A 130 -12.00 -11.43 34.60
CA ALA A 130 -12.65 -11.08 33.34
C ALA A 130 -13.98 -11.83 33.16
N GLY A 131 -14.05 -13.10 33.60
CA GLY A 131 -15.28 -13.90 33.61
C GLY A 131 -16.37 -13.43 34.58
N LEU A 132 -16.05 -12.53 35.51
CA LEU A 132 -17.00 -11.96 36.50
C LEU A 132 -17.56 -10.60 36.07
N VAL A 133 -17.11 -10.05 34.94
CA VAL A 133 -17.65 -8.80 34.38
C VAL A 133 -18.99 -9.09 33.71
N VAL A 134 -20.01 -8.28 34.04
CA VAL A 134 -21.35 -8.37 33.44
C VAL A 134 -21.61 -7.12 32.62
N VAL A 135 -21.90 -7.28 31.34
CA VAL A 135 -22.23 -6.17 30.43
C VAL A 135 -23.61 -6.41 29.82
N GLU A 136 -24.47 -5.39 29.90
CA GLU A 136 -25.77 -5.41 29.24
C GLU A 136 -25.69 -4.71 27.89
N TYR A 137 -26.16 -5.40 26.84
CA TYR A 137 -26.16 -4.89 25.48
C TYR A 137 -27.58 -4.73 24.93
N ALA A 138 -27.81 -3.68 24.14
CA ALA A 138 -28.88 -3.67 23.15
C ALA A 138 -28.28 -4.11 21.81
N GLU A 139 -28.41 -5.41 21.50
CA GLU A 139 -27.89 -6.02 20.27
C GLU A 139 -28.58 -5.45 19.04
N GLU A 140 -27.81 -5.28 17.95
CA GLU A 140 -28.26 -4.77 16.66
C GLU A 140 -27.79 -5.74 15.55
N ASP A 141 -28.48 -5.73 14.41
CA ASP A 141 -28.10 -6.58 13.28
C ASP A 141 -26.74 -6.13 12.69
N PRO A 142 -25.74 -7.03 12.61
CA PRO A 142 -24.42 -6.69 12.14
C PRO A 142 -24.35 -6.64 10.61
N VAL A 143 -23.40 -5.86 10.10
CA VAL A 143 -22.96 -5.89 8.70
C VAL A 143 -21.73 -6.78 8.62
N VAL A 144 -21.79 -7.96 8.00
CA VAL A 144 -20.68 -8.94 8.10
C VAL A 144 -19.83 -8.95 6.84
N THR A 145 -20.47 -9.01 5.67
CA THR A 145 -19.81 -9.17 4.37
C THR A 145 -19.71 -7.86 3.58
N ILE A 146 -18.94 -7.87 2.49
CA ILE A 146 -18.92 -6.77 1.50
C ILE A 146 -20.32 -6.53 0.91
N ALA A 147 -21.09 -7.60 0.68
CA ALA A 147 -22.45 -7.50 0.15
C ALA A 147 -23.38 -6.79 1.14
N ASP A 148 -23.31 -7.16 2.43
CA ASP A 148 -24.06 -6.49 3.49
C ASP A 148 -23.65 -5.02 3.60
N ALA A 149 -22.35 -4.71 3.48
CA ALA A 149 -21.85 -3.35 3.63
C ALA A 149 -22.40 -2.39 2.56
N ARG A 150 -22.74 -2.89 1.37
CA ARG A 150 -23.31 -2.09 0.26
C ARG A 150 -24.69 -1.52 0.58
N THR A 151 -25.50 -2.20 1.39
CA THR A 151 -26.92 -1.86 1.61
C THR A 151 -27.33 -1.81 3.09
N GLY A 152 -26.51 -2.33 3.98
CA GLY A 152 -26.78 -2.48 5.40
C GLY A 152 -26.60 -1.19 6.21
N ALA A 153 -26.91 -1.28 7.49
CA ALA A 153 -26.80 -0.16 8.42
C ALA A 153 -25.35 0.33 8.57
N VAL A 154 -25.16 1.64 8.73
CA VAL A 154 -23.83 2.22 8.86
C VAL A 154 -23.12 1.68 10.12
N VAL A 155 -21.88 1.20 9.97
CA VAL A 155 -21.05 0.62 11.04
C VAL A 155 -20.52 1.70 11.99
N HIS A 156 -20.14 2.86 11.43
CA HIS A 156 -19.64 4.01 12.19
C HIS A 156 -20.65 5.16 12.16
N PRO A 157 -21.31 5.51 13.28
CA PRO A 157 -22.32 6.57 13.30
C PRO A 157 -21.84 7.95 12.84
N THR A 158 -20.53 8.17 12.79
CA THR A 158 -19.90 9.41 12.32
C THR A 158 -19.68 9.45 10.81
N THR A 159 -20.03 8.39 10.07
CA THR A 159 -19.89 8.32 8.60
C THR A 159 -21.26 8.33 7.91
N GLU A 160 -21.31 8.76 6.65
CA GLU A 160 -22.55 8.76 5.85
C GLU A 160 -22.89 7.40 5.24
N SER A 161 -21.88 6.53 5.09
CA SER A 161 -22.02 5.20 4.51
C SER A 161 -20.96 4.24 5.07
N ASN A 162 -21.04 2.97 4.67
CA ASN A 162 -20.02 1.96 4.97
C ASN A 162 -18.82 2.03 4.01
N VAL A 163 -18.76 2.99 3.09
CA VAL A 163 -17.60 3.15 2.21
C VAL A 163 -16.51 3.88 2.97
N ALA A 164 -15.42 3.18 3.27
CA ALA A 164 -14.25 3.74 3.96
C ALA A 164 -13.40 4.59 3.02
N GLN A 165 -13.17 4.10 1.79
CA GLN A 165 -12.40 4.80 0.78
C GLN A 165 -12.79 4.32 -0.62
N VAL A 166 -12.72 5.21 -1.61
CA VAL A 166 -12.90 4.90 -3.04
C VAL A 166 -11.76 5.51 -3.85
N MET A 167 -11.30 4.78 -4.85
CA MET A 167 -10.36 5.30 -5.86
C MET A 167 -10.72 4.73 -7.23
N GLY A 168 -10.61 5.56 -8.27
CA GLY A 168 -10.93 5.17 -9.65
C GLY A 168 -12.23 5.79 -10.15
N ILE A 169 -12.63 5.39 -11.35
CA ILE A 169 -13.83 5.90 -12.04
C ILE A 169 -14.77 4.71 -12.25
N GLU A 170 -16.05 4.86 -11.88
CA GLU A 170 -17.04 3.79 -11.91
C GLU A 170 -17.55 3.53 -13.33
N ASP A 171 -17.87 4.60 -14.05
CA ASP A 171 -18.27 4.57 -15.46
C ASP A 171 -17.22 5.32 -16.29
N ASP A 172 -16.30 4.58 -16.92
CA ASP A 172 -15.25 5.14 -17.78
C ASP A 172 -15.53 4.73 -19.24
N GLU A 173 -16.07 5.68 -20.03
CA GLU A 173 -16.44 5.43 -21.44
C GLU A 173 -15.21 5.10 -22.30
N ASP A 174 -14.04 5.67 -21.99
CA ASP A 174 -12.81 5.45 -22.77
C ASP A 174 -12.32 4.01 -22.59
N ILE A 175 -12.38 3.45 -21.37
CA ILE A 175 -12.00 2.04 -21.15
C ILE A 175 -12.98 1.07 -21.81
N GLU A 176 -14.29 1.38 -21.82
CA GLU A 176 -15.29 0.54 -22.51
C GLU A 176 -15.04 0.48 -24.02
N GLU A 177 -14.70 1.62 -24.64
CA GLU A 177 -14.33 1.67 -26.06
C GLU A 177 -13.09 0.82 -26.37
N GLU A 178 -12.07 0.85 -25.51
CA GLU A 178 -10.85 0.05 -25.71
C GLU A 178 -11.08 -1.45 -25.47
N LEU A 179 -11.92 -1.82 -24.50
CA LEU A 179 -12.31 -3.22 -24.26
C LEU A 179 -13.07 -3.80 -25.46
N ALA A 180 -13.95 -3.01 -26.10
CA ALA A 180 -14.74 -3.43 -27.25
C ALA A 180 -13.91 -3.74 -28.51
N LYS A 181 -12.64 -3.30 -28.58
CA LYS A 181 -11.73 -3.58 -29.72
C LYS A 181 -11.15 -5.00 -29.71
N GLY A 182 -11.26 -5.72 -28.59
CA GLY A 182 -10.75 -7.09 -28.45
C GLY A 182 -11.44 -8.07 -29.40
N ALA A 183 -10.66 -8.97 -30.01
CA ALA A 183 -11.21 -10.15 -30.67
C ALA A 183 -11.80 -11.14 -29.65
N HIS A 184 -11.26 -11.13 -28.43
CA HIS A 184 -11.76 -11.87 -27.28
C HIS A 184 -11.87 -10.94 -26.07
N LEU A 185 -13.00 -10.96 -25.39
CA LEU A 185 -13.21 -10.28 -24.13
C LEU A 185 -13.46 -11.35 -23.06
N VAL A 186 -12.56 -11.44 -22.08
CA VAL A 186 -12.68 -12.41 -21.00
C VAL A 186 -13.06 -11.67 -19.72
N THR A 187 -14.08 -12.16 -19.04
CA THR A 187 -14.48 -11.67 -17.70
C THR A 187 -14.14 -12.73 -16.66
N HIS A 188 -13.57 -12.31 -15.55
CA HIS A 188 -13.08 -13.19 -14.50
C HIS A 188 -13.25 -12.58 -13.12
N THR A 189 -14.01 -13.27 -12.27
CA THR A 189 -14.24 -12.87 -10.88
C THR A 189 -13.43 -13.77 -9.95
N VAL A 190 -12.79 -13.16 -8.97
CA VAL A 190 -11.97 -13.80 -7.95
C VAL A 190 -12.47 -13.37 -6.58
N LEU A 191 -12.68 -14.35 -5.70
CA LEU A 191 -13.00 -14.18 -4.30
C LEU A 191 -11.84 -14.74 -3.47
N HIS A 192 -11.23 -13.87 -2.68
CA HIS A 192 -10.24 -14.24 -1.67
C HIS A 192 -10.89 -14.13 -0.30
N GLN A 193 -11.00 -15.25 0.40
CA GLN A 193 -11.51 -15.32 1.76
C GLN A 193 -10.67 -14.48 2.73
N ARG A 194 -11.27 -14.20 3.88
CA ARG A 194 -10.57 -13.65 5.04
C ARG A 194 -9.65 -14.68 5.66
N ILE A 195 -8.46 -14.25 6.07
CA ILE A 195 -7.46 -15.09 6.73
C ILE A 195 -6.81 -14.35 7.90
N ALA A 196 -6.19 -15.09 8.80
CA ALA A 196 -5.38 -14.56 9.89
C ALA A 196 -3.89 -14.78 9.61
N GLN A 197 -3.03 -13.81 9.94
CA GLN A 197 -1.57 -13.91 9.79
C GLN A 197 -0.99 -15.04 10.63
N SER A 198 -1.66 -15.33 11.76
CA SER A 198 -1.40 -16.45 12.66
C SER A 198 0.09 -16.72 12.97
N PRO A 199 0.88 -15.71 13.39
CA PRO A 199 2.24 -15.97 13.86
C PRO A 199 2.21 -16.92 15.07
N MET A 200 3.21 -17.81 15.18
CA MET A 200 3.24 -18.82 16.25
C MET A 200 3.32 -18.18 17.64
N GLU A 201 4.14 -17.14 17.78
CA GLU A 201 4.04 -16.20 18.90
C GLU A 201 2.94 -15.18 18.58
N THR A 202 1.94 -15.08 19.46
CA THR A 202 0.87 -14.08 19.37
C THR A 202 1.37 -12.67 19.68
N ARG A 203 0.49 -11.65 19.71
CA ARG A 203 0.84 -10.30 20.16
C ARG A 203 1.06 -10.28 21.68
N GLY A 204 1.97 -9.41 22.12
CA GLY A 204 2.20 -9.20 23.54
C GLY A 204 2.98 -7.93 23.83
N VAL A 205 2.76 -7.40 25.04
CA VAL A 205 3.44 -6.22 25.57
C VAL A 205 3.74 -6.38 27.06
N VAL A 206 4.90 -5.89 27.49
CA VAL A 206 5.21 -5.56 28.88
C VAL A 206 5.56 -4.08 28.94
N SER A 207 4.74 -3.30 29.61
CA SER A 207 4.94 -1.86 29.81
C SER A 207 5.47 -1.63 31.22
N ASP A 208 6.62 -0.98 31.38
CA ASP A 208 7.32 -0.74 32.64
C ASP A 208 7.61 0.76 32.83
N PRO A 209 6.87 1.48 33.70
CA PRO A 209 7.02 2.90 33.89
C PRO A 209 8.16 3.20 34.87
N HIS A 210 9.11 4.07 34.49
CA HIS A 210 10.25 4.49 35.31
C HIS A 210 10.06 5.89 35.92
N GLY A 211 8.98 6.57 35.55
CA GLY A 211 8.53 7.85 36.08
C GLY A 211 7.10 8.16 35.59
N GLU A 212 6.60 9.35 35.89
CA GLU A 212 5.25 9.77 35.46
C GLU A 212 5.07 9.72 33.92
N ASP A 213 6.14 10.08 33.20
CA ASP A 213 6.15 10.16 31.74
C ASP A 213 7.32 9.37 31.09
N GLU A 214 8.02 8.54 31.87
CA GLU A 214 9.14 7.71 31.39
C GLU A 214 8.76 6.22 31.36
N LEU A 215 8.99 5.58 30.22
CA LEU A 215 8.45 4.25 29.92
C LEU A 215 9.46 3.37 29.18
N VAL A 216 9.64 2.15 29.66
CA VAL A 216 10.25 1.04 28.91
C VAL A 216 9.15 0.08 28.46
N VAL A 217 9.08 -0.23 27.17
CA VAL A 217 8.10 -1.15 26.59
C VAL A 217 8.81 -2.33 25.94
N TYR A 218 8.53 -3.54 26.39
CA TYR A 218 8.86 -4.76 25.66
C TYR A 218 7.65 -5.14 24.82
N ILE A 219 7.78 -5.25 23.51
CA ILE A 219 6.62 -5.48 22.62
C ILE A 219 6.99 -6.32 21.41
N THR A 220 6.06 -7.17 20.98
CA THR A 220 6.20 -7.93 19.76
C THR A 220 5.99 -6.99 18.58
N CYS A 221 7.05 -6.54 17.90
CA CYS A 221 6.93 -5.56 16.83
C CYS A 221 7.92 -5.77 15.69
N GLN A 222 7.66 -5.12 14.55
CA GLN A 222 8.53 -5.08 13.38
C GLN A 222 9.56 -3.95 13.42
N SER A 223 9.36 -2.96 14.28
CA SER A 223 10.25 -1.82 14.49
C SER A 223 10.05 -1.19 15.86
N PRO A 224 11.02 -1.36 16.79
CA PRO A 224 11.00 -0.65 18.05
C PRO A 224 10.98 0.88 17.88
N GLN A 225 11.70 1.41 16.89
CA GLN A 225 11.82 2.83 16.66
C GLN A 225 10.51 3.44 16.15
N LEU A 226 9.81 2.74 15.25
CA LEU A 226 8.49 3.15 14.78
C LEU A 226 7.49 3.11 15.92
N VAL A 227 7.49 2.05 16.73
CA VAL A 227 6.62 1.94 17.90
C VAL A 227 6.88 3.06 18.90
N ALA A 228 8.14 3.39 19.19
CA ALA A 228 8.49 4.49 20.09
C ALA A 228 7.93 5.83 19.59
N ARG A 229 8.05 6.07 18.28
CA ARG A 229 7.51 7.27 17.63
C ARG A 229 5.97 7.28 17.64
N TRP A 230 5.37 6.14 17.37
CA TRP A 230 3.92 5.97 17.38
C TRP A 230 3.36 6.25 18.78
N LEU A 231 3.95 5.67 19.83
CA LEU A 231 3.55 5.89 21.23
C LEU A 231 3.78 7.34 21.68
N SER A 232 4.86 7.98 21.21
CA SER A 232 5.12 9.40 21.46
C SER A 232 3.98 10.28 20.95
N LEU A 233 3.49 10.02 19.73
CA LEU A 233 2.35 10.74 19.16
C LEU A 233 1.06 10.39 19.91
N ALA A 234 0.79 9.11 20.10
CA ALA A 234 -0.47 8.64 20.67
C ALA A 234 -0.67 9.08 22.13
N LEU A 235 0.39 9.09 22.94
CA LEU A 235 0.34 9.45 24.36
C LEU A 235 0.67 10.94 24.61
N GLY A 236 1.05 11.71 23.58
CA GLY A 236 1.54 13.08 23.73
C GLY A 236 2.86 13.18 24.53
N LEU A 237 3.64 12.11 24.58
CA LEU A 237 4.89 12.03 25.34
C LEU A 237 6.12 12.37 24.49
N PRO A 238 7.18 12.95 25.07
CA PRO A 238 8.45 13.09 24.37
C PRO A 238 9.01 11.73 23.95
N ASN A 239 9.42 11.57 22.69
CA ASN A 239 10.03 10.31 22.22
C ASN A 239 11.25 9.89 23.05
N THR A 240 11.96 10.84 23.68
CA THR A 240 13.12 10.55 24.54
C THR A 240 12.77 9.90 25.87
N SER A 241 11.49 9.94 26.28
CA SER A 241 11.02 9.28 27.50
C SER A 241 10.45 7.89 27.23
N ILE A 242 10.43 7.44 25.97
CA ILE A 242 9.92 6.13 25.56
C ILE A 242 11.07 5.29 25.00
N ARG A 243 11.34 4.15 25.63
CA ARG A 243 12.26 3.14 25.13
C ARG A 243 11.52 1.84 24.85
N VAL A 244 11.41 1.51 23.57
CA VAL A 244 10.87 0.24 23.09
C VAL A 244 11.97 -0.78 22.86
N ILE A 245 11.75 -2.02 23.29
CA ILE A 245 12.62 -3.17 23.14
C ILE A 245 11.82 -4.32 22.50
N ALA A 246 12.31 -4.85 21.38
CA ALA A 246 11.83 -6.09 20.79
C ALA A 246 13.04 -6.98 20.51
N LYS A 247 13.24 -8.02 21.33
CA LYS A 247 14.37 -8.94 21.17
C LYS A 247 14.05 -9.97 20.08
N ASP A 248 13.71 -11.20 20.47
CA ASP A 248 13.24 -12.22 19.55
C ASP A 248 11.72 -12.06 19.36
N VAL A 249 11.26 -12.19 18.11
CA VAL A 249 9.84 -12.11 17.75
C VAL A 249 9.49 -13.35 16.93
N GLY A 250 8.50 -14.12 17.39
CA GLY A 250 8.09 -15.41 16.83
C GLY A 250 7.16 -15.28 15.63
N GLY A 251 7.59 -14.50 14.65
CA GLY A 251 6.81 -14.16 13.45
C GLY A 251 5.90 -12.93 13.64
N SER A 252 5.61 -12.26 12.54
CA SER A 252 4.72 -11.10 12.46
C SER A 252 3.88 -11.14 11.20
N PHE A 253 4.56 -11.27 10.05
CA PHE A 253 3.97 -11.35 8.72
C PHE A 253 3.12 -10.13 8.31
N GLY A 254 3.30 -8.99 8.96
CA GLY A 254 2.57 -7.74 8.71
C GLY A 254 1.74 -7.26 9.90
N LEU A 255 1.30 -8.19 10.78
CA LEU A 255 0.40 -7.89 11.90
C LEU A 255 1.05 -7.00 12.97
N LYS A 256 2.33 -7.19 13.28
CA LYS A 256 3.02 -6.52 14.39
C LYS A 256 3.72 -5.21 13.93
N ASN A 257 3.09 -4.45 13.03
CA ASN A 257 3.68 -3.25 12.43
C ASN A 257 3.61 -1.99 13.32
N HIS A 258 2.59 -1.87 14.16
CA HIS A 258 2.41 -0.82 15.16
C HIS A 258 1.60 -1.35 16.36
N PRO A 259 1.54 -0.63 17.50
CA PRO A 259 0.72 -1.04 18.63
C PRO A 259 -0.76 -0.98 18.32
N TRP A 260 -1.48 -2.02 18.71
CA TRP A 260 -2.94 -2.11 18.60
C TRP A 260 -3.64 -1.67 19.90
N ARG A 261 -4.98 -1.61 19.86
CA ARG A 261 -5.84 -1.12 20.95
C ARG A 261 -5.51 -1.78 22.30
N GLU A 262 -5.34 -3.10 22.30
CA GLU A 262 -5.08 -3.85 23.54
C GLU A 262 -3.68 -3.59 24.11
N GLU A 263 -2.66 -3.50 23.27
CA GLU A 263 -1.29 -3.17 23.70
C GLU A 263 -1.26 -1.77 24.32
N VAL A 264 -1.96 -0.82 23.70
CA VAL A 264 -2.11 0.55 24.19
C VAL A 264 -2.89 0.59 25.51
N ALA A 265 -3.97 -0.18 25.64
CA ALA A 265 -4.72 -0.27 26.90
C ALA A 265 -3.85 -0.78 28.06
N ALA A 266 -3.04 -1.82 27.82
CA ALA A 266 -2.09 -2.32 28.81
C ALA A 266 -0.98 -1.30 29.14
N ILE A 267 -0.50 -0.55 28.15
CA ILE A 267 0.48 0.53 28.37
C ILE A 267 -0.11 1.65 29.24
N VAL A 268 -1.34 2.08 28.96
CA VAL A 268 -2.04 3.10 29.76
C VAL A 268 -2.29 2.62 31.19
N ALA A 269 -2.72 1.37 31.36
CA ALA A 269 -2.93 0.79 32.68
C ALA A 269 -1.64 0.76 33.52
N SER A 270 -0.51 0.42 32.90
CA SER A 270 0.81 0.48 33.53
C SER A 270 1.16 1.90 34.03
N LEU A 271 0.94 2.92 33.19
CA LEU A 271 1.17 4.32 33.56
C LEU A 271 0.27 4.77 34.72
N LEU A 272 -1.02 4.41 34.69
CA LEU A 272 -1.98 4.74 35.75
C LEU A 272 -1.63 4.08 37.09
N LEU A 273 -1.06 2.87 37.06
CA LEU A 273 -0.65 2.11 38.25
C LEU A 273 0.76 2.44 38.73
N ALA A 274 1.57 3.08 37.88
CA ALA A 274 3.02 3.22 38.07
C ALA A 274 3.70 1.87 38.39
N ARG A 275 3.31 0.80 37.67
CA ARG A 275 3.82 -0.57 37.85
C ARG A 275 3.92 -1.30 36.52
N PRO A 276 4.85 -2.27 36.37
CA PRO A 276 4.92 -3.05 35.16
C PRO A 276 3.63 -3.88 34.94
N VAL A 277 3.09 -3.84 33.73
CA VAL A 277 1.91 -4.64 33.32
C VAL A 277 2.26 -5.43 32.06
N LYS A 278 2.03 -6.75 32.13
CA LYS A 278 2.14 -7.69 31.02
C LYS A 278 0.78 -8.05 30.46
N TRP A 279 0.65 -7.98 29.14
CA TRP A 279 -0.42 -8.61 28.39
C TRP A 279 0.16 -9.51 27.31
N THR A 280 -0.41 -10.70 27.13
CA THR A 280 -0.06 -11.62 26.05
C THR A 280 -1.35 -12.32 25.64
N GLU A 281 -1.78 -12.09 24.40
CA GLU A 281 -3.03 -12.67 23.93
C GLU A 281 -2.88 -14.19 23.76
N ASP A 282 -3.97 -14.93 23.95
CA ASP A 282 -4.01 -16.34 23.55
C ASP A 282 -4.36 -16.54 22.07
N ARG A 283 -4.47 -17.80 21.64
CA ARG A 283 -4.83 -18.11 20.24
C ARG A 283 -6.30 -17.81 19.92
N LEU A 284 -7.19 -17.91 20.90
CA LEU A 284 -8.60 -17.57 20.71
C LEU A 284 -8.71 -16.08 20.38
N GLU A 285 -8.15 -15.22 21.23
CA GLU A 285 -8.07 -13.78 21.00
C GLU A 285 -7.37 -13.45 19.67
N ALA A 286 -6.27 -14.15 19.35
CA ALA A 286 -5.56 -13.94 18.10
C ALA A 286 -6.35 -14.30 16.84
N LEU A 287 -7.35 -15.20 16.93
CA LEU A 287 -8.19 -15.58 15.79
C LEU A 287 -9.50 -14.81 15.75
N THR A 288 -10.03 -14.36 16.88
CA THR A 288 -11.36 -13.71 16.95
C THR A 288 -11.30 -12.19 17.09
N ALA A 289 -10.23 -11.64 17.67
CA ALA A 289 -10.17 -10.22 18.05
C ALA A 289 -9.02 -9.43 17.41
N CYS A 290 -7.96 -10.10 16.93
CA CYS A 290 -6.91 -9.47 16.14
C CYS A 290 -7.42 -8.96 14.80
N ASN A 291 -6.75 -7.93 14.29
CA ASN A 291 -6.87 -7.56 12.89
C ASN A 291 -6.46 -8.72 11.97
N GLN A 292 -7.19 -8.88 10.87
CA GLN A 292 -7.09 -9.98 9.91
C GLN A 292 -6.73 -9.44 8.52
N ALA A 293 -6.55 -10.32 7.54
CA ALA A 293 -6.14 -9.92 6.20
C ALA A 293 -7.09 -10.45 5.13
N ARG A 294 -6.98 -9.84 3.94
CA ARG A 294 -7.69 -10.21 2.71
C ARG A 294 -9.18 -9.89 2.79
N GLU A 295 -10.05 -10.86 2.53
CA GLU A 295 -11.47 -10.66 2.23
C GLU A 295 -11.70 -9.65 1.10
N GLN A 296 -11.52 -10.16 -0.11
CA GLN A 296 -11.40 -9.36 -1.32
C GLN A 296 -12.24 -9.96 -2.44
N GLU A 297 -12.93 -9.11 -3.18
CA GLU A 297 -13.65 -9.44 -4.41
C GLU A 297 -13.04 -8.63 -5.55
N MET A 298 -12.68 -9.27 -6.67
CA MET A 298 -12.27 -8.56 -7.87
C MET A 298 -12.90 -9.17 -9.12
N THR A 299 -13.53 -8.33 -9.93
CA THR A 299 -13.96 -8.68 -11.28
C THR A 299 -13.08 -7.98 -12.30
N THR A 300 -12.41 -8.76 -13.14
CA THR A 300 -11.52 -8.27 -14.21
C THR A 300 -12.13 -8.55 -15.58
N ARG A 301 -12.03 -7.57 -16.47
CA ARG A 301 -12.39 -7.66 -17.89
C ARG A 301 -11.14 -7.39 -18.70
N VAL A 302 -10.72 -8.32 -19.55
CA VAL A 302 -9.49 -8.17 -20.35
C VAL A 302 -9.80 -8.44 -21.82
N ALA A 303 -9.48 -7.47 -22.65
CA ALA A 303 -9.59 -7.55 -24.10
C ALA A 303 -8.28 -8.05 -24.70
N PHE A 304 -8.36 -9.11 -25.50
CA PHE A 304 -7.25 -9.70 -26.23
C PHE A 304 -7.45 -9.58 -27.73
N ASP A 305 -6.36 -9.43 -28.48
CA ASP A 305 -6.40 -9.65 -29.93
C ASP A 305 -6.53 -11.16 -30.27
N LYS A 306 -6.69 -11.47 -31.56
CA LYS A 306 -6.84 -12.86 -32.04
C LYS A 306 -5.67 -13.78 -31.69
N ASP A 307 -4.50 -13.20 -31.39
CA ASP A 307 -3.27 -13.92 -31.12
C ASP A 307 -2.99 -13.99 -29.60
N GLY A 308 -3.87 -13.45 -28.74
CA GLY A 308 -3.72 -13.48 -27.29
C GLY A 308 -2.86 -12.37 -26.70
N LYS A 309 -2.65 -11.25 -27.43
CA LYS A 309 -2.03 -10.05 -26.87
C LYS A 309 -3.07 -9.19 -26.15
N ILE A 310 -2.75 -8.69 -24.97
CA ILE A 310 -3.61 -7.80 -24.20
C ILE A 310 -3.68 -6.42 -24.88
N LEU A 311 -4.90 -5.90 -25.03
CA LEU A 311 -5.18 -4.57 -25.59
C LEU A 311 -5.61 -3.59 -24.51
N ALA A 312 -6.55 -4.01 -23.66
CA ALA A 312 -7.10 -3.23 -22.56
C ALA A 312 -7.52 -4.15 -21.42
N ALA A 313 -7.54 -3.62 -20.21
CA ALA A 313 -8.01 -4.34 -19.03
C ALA A 313 -8.68 -3.39 -18.05
N HIS A 314 -9.80 -3.81 -17.47
CA HIS A 314 -10.48 -3.11 -16.39
C HIS A 314 -10.63 -4.03 -15.18
N ALA A 315 -10.47 -3.51 -13.96
CA ALA A 315 -10.76 -4.24 -12.73
C ALA A 315 -11.69 -3.44 -11.82
N ASP A 316 -12.76 -4.08 -11.35
CA ASP A 316 -13.57 -3.62 -10.23
C ASP A 316 -13.19 -4.44 -9.00
N TYR A 317 -12.74 -3.77 -7.96
CA TYR A 317 -12.19 -4.38 -6.77
C TYR A 317 -12.88 -3.86 -5.49
N SER A 318 -13.22 -4.77 -4.59
CA SER A 318 -13.76 -4.45 -3.27
C SER A 318 -12.96 -5.15 -2.20
N SER A 319 -12.74 -4.47 -1.07
CA SER A 319 -12.07 -5.05 0.10
C SER A 319 -12.84 -4.77 1.38
N ASN A 320 -12.96 -5.77 2.24
CA ASN A 320 -13.51 -5.58 3.57
C ASN A 320 -12.42 -5.02 4.50
N ASN A 321 -12.61 -3.81 4.99
CA ASN A 321 -11.69 -3.14 5.93
C ASN A 321 -11.99 -3.48 7.40
N GLY A 322 -13.08 -4.21 7.68
CA GLY A 322 -13.57 -4.42 9.05
C GLY A 322 -13.96 -3.12 9.74
N CYS A 323 -14.07 -3.12 11.05
CA CYS A 323 -14.48 -1.93 11.81
C CYS A 323 -13.31 -0.96 12.07
N TYR A 324 -12.12 -1.48 12.39
CA TYR A 324 -10.96 -0.68 12.78
C TYR A 324 -9.68 -1.14 12.06
N PRO A 325 -9.53 -0.83 10.76
CA PRO A 325 -8.35 -1.22 9.99
C PRO A 325 -7.08 -0.50 10.48
N GLN A 326 -5.90 -1.00 10.08
CA GLN A 326 -4.59 -0.33 10.30
C GLN A 326 -4.53 1.12 9.74
N GLY A 327 -5.46 1.43 8.85
CA GLY A 327 -5.74 2.67 8.15
C GLY A 327 -6.77 2.34 7.08
N ALA A 328 -7.75 3.20 6.83
CA ALA A 328 -8.70 2.92 5.75
C ALA A 328 -7.95 2.93 4.42
N ASP A 329 -8.08 1.83 3.67
CA ASP A 329 -7.29 1.61 2.48
C ASP A 329 -8.10 0.86 1.44
N ALA A 330 -8.36 1.53 0.32
CA ALA A 330 -8.88 0.93 -0.91
C ALA A 330 -7.80 0.10 -1.64
N ASN A 331 -6.65 -0.13 -1.00
CA ASN A 331 -5.52 -0.94 -1.42
C ASN A 331 -5.02 -0.51 -2.80
N VAL A 332 -4.63 0.76 -2.91
CA VAL A 332 -4.08 1.37 -4.15
C VAL A 332 -2.91 0.58 -4.73
N ALA A 333 -2.17 -0.16 -3.90
CA ALA A 333 -1.09 -1.03 -4.33
C ALA A 333 -1.57 -2.12 -5.30
N VAL A 334 -2.78 -2.68 -5.13
CA VAL A 334 -3.35 -3.65 -6.08
C VAL A 334 -3.44 -3.06 -7.48
N HIS A 335 -3.95 -1.82 -7.61
CA HIS A 335 -4.01 -1.12 -8.90
C HIS A 335 -2.63 -0.93 -9.52
N MET A 336 -1.70 -0.40 -8.73
CA MET A 336 -0.34 -0.09 -9.17
C MET A 336 0.36 -1.33 -9.71
N PHE A 337 0.24 -2.48 -9.03
CA PHE A 337 1.04 -3.66 -9.33
C PHE A 337 0.35 -4.70 -10.25
N MET A 338 -0.97 -4.61 -10.43
CA MET A 338 -1.81 -5.48 -11.29
C MET A 338 -1.16 -5.89 -12.61
N TRP A 339 -0.54 -4.94 -13.30
CA TRP A 339 -0.02 -5.16 -14.65
C TRP A 339 1.49 -4.99 -14.77
N VAL A 340 2.23 -4.82 -13.67
CA VAL A 340 3.67 -4.47 -13.75
C VAL A 340 4.52 -5.56 -14.42
N ALA A 341 4.13 -6.82 -14.35
CA ALA A 341 4.83 -7.91 -15.03
C ALA A 341 4.55 -7.96 -16.55
N TYR A 342 3.46 -7.33 -17.03
CA TYR A 342 2.91 -7.51 -18.37
C TYR A 342 2.73 -6.18 -19.11
N ARG A 343 2.75 -6.24 -20.44
CA ARG A 343 2.49 -5.07 -21.29
C ARG A 343 0.99 -4.92 -21.49
N VAL A 344 0.38 -4.03 -20.70
CA VAL A 344 -1.03 -3.65 -20.82
C VAL A 344 -1.12 -2.19 -21.27
N PRO A 345 -1.56 -1.92 -22.50
CA PRO A 345 -1.60 -0.56 -23.04
C PRO A 345 -2.59 0.36 -22.32
N VAL A 346 -3.79 -0.14 -22.02
CA VAL A 346 -4.87 0.66 -21.41
C VAL A 346 -5.43 -0.07 -20.17
N PRO A 347 -4.93 0.24 -18.96
CA PRO A 347 -5.50 -0.26 -17.71
C PRO A 347 -6.53 0.72 -17.14
N GLY A 348 -7.71 0.20 -16.78
CA GLY A 348 -8.72 0.86 -15.96
C GLY A 348 -8.90 0.14 -14.62
N PHE A 349 -9.31 0.87 -13.59
CA PHE A 349 -9.44 0.32 -12.25
C PHE A 349 -10.38 1.16 -11.39
N ILE A 350 -11.25 0.50 -10.65
CA ILE A 350 -12.00 1.08 -9.54
C ILE A 350 -11.87 0.19 -8.31
N THR A 351 -11.72 0.82 -7.15
CA THR A 351 -11.67 0.14 -5.87
C THR A 351 -12.51 0.80 -4.81
N ARG A 352 -13.11 -0.02 -3.95
CA ARG A 352 -13.92 0.38 -2.80
C ARG A 352 -13.48 -0.40 -1.55
N ALA A 353 -13.20 0.32 -0.47
CA ALA A 353 -13.01 -0.23 0.86
C ALA A 353 -14.32 -0.13 1.65
N TRP A 354 -14.71 -1.21 2.31
CA TRP A 354 -15.98 -1.32 3.02
C TRP A 354 -15.77 -1.56 4.51
N TYR A 355 -16.41 -0.75 5.36
CA TYR A 355 -16.53 -1.01 6.79
C TYR A 355 -17.54 -2.15 7.03
N SER A 356 -17.21 -3.03 7.97
CA SER A 356 -18.08 -4.12 8.44
C SER A 356 -17.90 -4.36 9.95
N ASN A 357 -18.83 -5.07 10.57
CA ASN A 357 -18.80 -5.52 11.96
C ASN A 357 -17.89 -6.75 12.18
N THR A 358 -16.71 -6.73 11.58
CA THR A 358 -15.64 -7.73 11.73
C THR A 358 -14.35 -7.05 12.22
N PRO A 359 -13.36 -7.78 12.77
CA PRO A 359 -12.05 -7.21 13.09
C PRO A 359 -11.43 -6.49 11.89
N GLY A 360 -10.65 -5.45 12.14
CA GLY A 360 -10.13 -4.60 11.07
C GLY A 360 -9.12 -5.29 10.15
N LEU A 361 -8.94 -4.73 8.95
CA LEU A 361 -7.90 -5.15 8.01
C LEU A 361 -6.49 -4.77 8.50
N ALA A 362 -5.57 -5.71 8.42
CA ALA A 362 -4.14 -5.55 8.65
C ALA A 362 -3.32 -6.14 7.50
N ALA A 363 -2.06 -5.73 7.42
CA ALA A 363 -1.13 -6.30 6.45
C ALA A 363 -0.88 -7.79 6.70
N TYR A 364 -0.87 -8.56 5.62
CA TYR A 364 -0.32 -9.92 5.57
C TYR A 364 0.53 -10.03 4.31
N ARG A 365 1.75 -10.59 4.42
CA ARG A 365 2.77 -10.74 3.35
C ARG A 365 2.20 -10.59 1.95
N GLY A 366 2.63 -9.56 1.24
CA GLY A 366 2.03 -9.12 -0.02
C GLY A 366 0.58 -8.64 0.17
N PRO A 367 0.33 -7.50 0.85
CA PRO A 367 -1.02 -6.94 1.00
C PRO A 367 -1.76 -6.74 -0.32
N TRP A 368 -1.03 -6.59 -1.43
CA TRP A 368 -1.57 -6.45 -2.78
C TRP A 368 -1.79 -7.78 -3.52
N ALA A 369 -1.48 -8.95 -2.93
CA ALA A 369 -1.39 -10.26 -3.61
C ALA A 369 -2.61 -10.66 -4.48
N MET A 370 -3.78 -10.07 -4.23
CA MET A 370 -4.96 -10.14 -5.11
C MET A 370 -4.63 -9.86 -6.58
N GLU A 371 -3.68 -8.96 -6.83
CA GLU A 371 -3.20 -8.59 -8.17
C GLU A 371 -2.68 -9.79 -8.97
N SER A 372 -1.87 -10.64 -8.34
CA SER A 372 -1.29 -11.83 -8.98
C SER A 372 -2.31 -12.94 -9.08
N LEU A 373 -3.14 -13.13 -8.05
CA LEU A 373 -4.21 -14.11 -8.08
C LEU A 373 -5.15 -13.83 -9.27
N ALA A 374 -5.73 -12.64 -9.34
CA ALA A 374 -6.67 -12.26 -10.39
C ALA A 374 -6.04 -12.26 -11.78
N ARG A 375 -4.82 -11.74 -11.94
CA ARG A 375 -4.15 -11.70 -13.24
C ARG A 375 -3.83 -13.10 -13.75
N GLU A 376 -3.18 -13.93 -12.95
CA GLU A 376 -2.61 -15.18 -13.45
C GLU A 376 -3.69 -16.25 -13.67
N THR A 377 -4.79 -16.24 -12.90
CA THR A 377 -5.95 -17.09 -13.15
C THR A 377 -6.75 -16.59 -14.36
N MET A 378 -6.85 -15.28 -14.58
CA MET A 378 -7.41 -14.68 -15.81
C MET A 378 -6.64 -15.11 -17.05
N LEU A 379 -5.30 -15.07 -17.04
CA LEU A 379 -4.49 -15.48 -18.18
C LEU A 379 -4.67 -16.95 -18.53
N ASP A 380 -4.78 -17.83 -17.52
CA ASP A 380 -5.03 -19.25 -17.72
C ASP A 380 -6.46 -19.52 -18.24
N LYS A 381 -7.46 -18.78 -17.73
CA LYS A 381 -8.83 -18.81 -18.25
C LYS A 381 -8.88 -18.38 -19.72
N ALA A 382 -8.25 -17.25 -20.05
CA ALA A 382 -8.16 -16.74 -21.41
C ALA A 382 -7.45 -17.73 -22.35
N ALA A 383 -6.33 -18.32 -21.91
CA ALA A 383 -5.61 -19.34 -22.67
C ALA A 383 -6.50 -20.53 -23.04
N ARG A 384 -7.28 -21.06 -22.09
CA ARG A 384 -8.23 -22.16 -22.34
C ARG A 384 -9.33 -21.76 -23.33
N GLN A 385 -9.95 -20.59 -23.14
CA GLN A 385 -11.03 -20.11 -24.03
C GLN A 385 -10.54 -19.87 -25.46
N MET A 386 -9.34 -19.29 -25.60
CA MET A 386 -8.73 -18.97 -26.90
C MET A 386 -7.99 -20.15 -27.52
N LYS A 387 -7.84 -21.26 -26.79
CA LYS A 387 -7.07 -22.46 -27.18
C LYS A 387 -5.60 -22.13 -27.50
N ILE A 388 -5.01 -21.24 -26.69
CA ILE A 388 -3.59 -20.88 -26.72
C ILE A 388 -2.89 -21.60 -25.57
N ASP A 389 -1.63 -22.00 -25.76
CA ASP A 389 -0.84 -22.58 -24.68
C ASP A 389 -0.61 -21.53 -23.55
N PRO A 390 -0.78 -21.89 -22.26
CA PRO A 390 -0.61 -20.96 -21.14
C PRO A 390 0.82 -20.41 -20.99
N VAL A 391 1.83 -21.07 -21.57
CA VAL A 391 3.20 -20.55 -21.69
C VAL A 391 3.25 -19.46 -22.76
N GLU A 392 2.61 -19.69 -23.90
CA GLU A 392 2.65 -18.78 -25.05
C GLU A 392 1.89 -17.48 -24.79
N ILE A 393 0.73 -17.51 -24.10
CA ILE A 393 0.02 -16.28 -23.73
C ILE A 393 0.89 -15.39 -22.82
N ARG A 394 1.66 -15.98 -21.90
CA ARG A 394 2.58 -15.25 -21.03
C ARG A 394 3.76 -14.68 -21.83
N ARG A 395 4.41 -15.49 -22.67
CA ARG A 395 5.51 -15.04 -23.54
C ARG A 395 5.16 -13.84 -24.41
N LYS A 396 3.92 -13.77 -24.91
CA LYS A 396 3.44 -12.64 -25.72
C LYS A 396 3.32 -11.34 -24.93
N ASN A 397 2.93 -11.44 -23.66
CA ASN A 397 2.51 -10.29 -22.88
C ASN A 397 3.53 -9.83 -21.82
N LEU A 398 4.36 -10.73 -21.27
CA LEU A 398 5.40 -10.38 -20.30
C LEU A 398 6.33 -9.30 -20.87
N ILE A 399 6.84 -8.43 -19.99
CA ILE A 399 7.84 -7.43 -20.38
C ILE A 399 9.17 -8.14 -20.68
N PRO A 400 9.67 -8.09 -21.93
CA PRO A 400 10.95 -8.70 -22.26
C PRO A 400 12.11 -7.77 -21.92
N ARG A 401 13.28 -8.33 -21.66
CA ARG A 401 14.52 -7.57 -21.47
C ARG A 401 14.83 -6.59 -22.60
N SER A 402 14.46 -6.92 -23.83
CA SER A 402 14.65 -6.05 -25.00
C SER A 402 13.77 -4.80 -25.00
N ALA A 403 12.79 -4.69 -24.09
CA ALA A 403 11.93 -3.53 -23.95
C ALA A 403 12.40 -2.53 -22.87
N LEU A 404 13.44 -2.86 -22.11
CA LEU A 404 13.93 -2.02 -21.00
C LEU A 404 14.79 -0.84 -21.51
N PRO A 405 14.73 0.34 -20.87
CA PRO A 405 13.81 0.70 -19.78
C PRO A 405 12.37 0.81 -20.29
N TYR A 406 11.41 0.34 -19.49
CA TYR A 406 9.99 0.32 -19.81
C TYR A 406 9.21 1.05 -18.71
N SER A 407 8.28 1.94 -19.09
CA SER A 407 7.32 2.53 -18.15
C SER A 407 5.95 1.92 -18.39
N THR A 408 5.33 1.37 -17.34
CA THR A 408 3.98 0.83 -17.44
C THR A 408 2.97 1.96 -17.71
N ALA A 409 1.76 1.61 -18.16
CA ALA A 409 0.70 2.59 -18.34
C ALA A 409 0.27 3.26 -17.01
N ALA A 410 0.53 2.61 -15.87
CA ALA A 410 0.37 3.18 -14.53
C ALA A 410 1.58 4.05 -14.08
N GLY A 411 2.57 4.27 -14.96
CA GLY A 411 3.72 5.14 -14.70
C GLY A 411 4.84 4.51 -13.86
N ILE A 412 4.86 3.18 -13.71
CA ILE A 412 5.89 2.48 -12.92
C ILE A 412 7.09 2.16 -13.82
N PRO A 413 8.30 2.65 -13.46
CA PRO A 413 9.51 2.34 -14.22
C PRO A 413 10.01 0.92 -13.95
N VAL A 414 10.35 0.21 -15.02
CA VAL A 414 10.97 -1.11 -15.04
C VAL A 414 12.26 -1.00 -15.83
N ASP A 415 13.40 -0.93 -15.12
CA ASP A 415 14.68 -0.56 -15.74
C ASP A 415 15.70 -1.70 -15.78
N ASP A 416 15.76 -2.51 -14.72
CA ASP A 416 16.91 -3.37 -14.42
C ASP A 416 16.54 -4.82 -14.10
N MET A 417 15.33 -5.24 -14.44
CA MET A 417 14.80 -6.59 -14.25
C MET A 417 13.92 -7.00 -15.43
N SER A 418 13.76 -8.32 -15.66
CA SER A 418 12.99 -8.84 -16.79
C SER A 418 12.13 -10.03 -16.35
N PRO A 419 10.80 -9.85 -16.19
CA PRO A 419 9.92 -10.95 -15.79
C PRO A 419 9.87 -12.06 -16.86
N ALA A 420 9.99 -11.71 -18.14
CA ALA A 420 10.12 -12.71 -19.21
C ALA A 420 11.42 -13.55 -19.08
N GLU A 421 12.54 -12.96 -18.65
CA GLU A 421 13.79 -13.71 -18.49
C GLU A 421 13.69 -14.66 -17.29
N CYS A 422 13.06 -14.21 -16.19
CA CYS A 422 12.81 -15.05 -15.03
C CYS A 422 11.88 -16.24 -15.37
N PHE A 423 10.84 -15.98 -16.17
CA PHE A 423 9.94 -17.01 -16.69
C PHE A 423 10.65 -18.01 -17.63
N GLU A 424 11.50 -17.55 -18.56
CA GLU A 424 12.25 -18.47 -19.43
C GLU A 424 13.26 -19.34 -18.66
N LYS A 425 13.88 -18.84 -17.59
CA LYS A 425 14.75 -19.65 -16.72
C LYS A 425 13.97 -20.79 -16.04
N LEU A 426 12.73 -20.53 -15.62
CA LEU A 426 11.82 -21.57 -15.15
C LEU A 426 11.53 -22.59 -16.25
N MET A 427 11.16 -22.13 -17.44
CA MET A 427 10.80 -23.01 -18.58
C MET A 427 11.97 -23.86 -19.07
N GLN A 428 13.22 -23.41 -18.92
CA GLN A 428 14.41 -24.23 -19.20
C GLN A 428 14.57 -25.42 -18.24
N SER A 429 13.95 -25.36 -17.06
CA SER A 429 14.04 -26.36 -16.01
C SER A 429 12.81 -27.29 -15.95
N PHE A 430 11.81 -27.08 -16.81
CA PHE A 430 10.57 -27.85 -16.84
C PHE A 430 10.13 -28.20 -18.28
N ASP A 431 10.06 -29.51 -18.59
CA ASP A 431 9.61 -30.00 -19.90
C ASP A 431 8.07 -30.08 -19.97
N VAL A 432 7.44 -28.98 -20.40
CA VAL A 432 5.98 -28.87 -20.56
C VAL A 432 5.43 -29.91 -21.52
N ALA A 433 6.12 -30.18 -22.64
CA ALA A 433 5.65 -31.13 -23.64
C ALA A 433 5.64 -32.56 -23.10
N LYS A 434 6.65 -32.94 -22.31
CA LYS A 434 6.67 -34.22 -21.59
C LYS A 434 5.55 -34.30 -20.57
N PHE A 435 5.35 -33.26 -19.76
CA PHE A 435 4.27 -33.24 -18.79
C PHE A 435 2.89 -33.39 -19.45
N ARG A 436 2.62 -32.69 -20.55
CA ARG A 436 1.33 -32.81 -21.26
C ARG A 436 1.07 -34.23 -21.80
N ARG A 437 2.12 -34.96 -22.21
CA ARG A 437 2.00 -36.39 -22.57
C ARG A 437 1.68 -37.26 -21.35
N GLU A 438 2.34 -36.99 -20.21
CA GLU A 438 2.10 -37.71 -18.95
C GLU A 438 0.68 -37.46 -18.42
N GLN A 439 0.22 -36.20 -18.44
CA GLN A 439 -1.15 -35.81 -18.08
C GLN A 439 -2.19 -36.53 -18.94
N ALA A 440 -1.99 -36.57 -20.27
CA ALA A 440 -2.91 -37.26 -21.17
C ALA A 440 -2.97 -38.77 -20.91
N GLU A 441 -1.86 -39.40 -20.53
CA GLU A 441 -1.82 -40.82 -20.18
C GLU A 441 -2.44 -41.09 -18.81
N ALA A 442 -2.16 -40.24 -17.81
CA ALA A 442 -2.76 -40.32 -16.48
C ALA A 442 -4.30 -40.23 -16.56
N ARG A 443 -4.84 -39.36 -17.42
CA ARG A 443 -6.29 -39.23 -17.64
C ARG A 443 -6.94 -40.53 -18.12
N LYS A 444 -6.26 -41.31 -18.97
CA LYS A 444 -6.79 -42.63 -19.41
C LYS A 444 -6.86 -43.65 -18.27
N GLN A 445 -6.15 -43.40 -17.18
CA GLN A 445 -6.09 -44.23 -15.98
C GLN A 445 -6.98 -43.67 -14.86
N GLY A 446 -7.80 -42.65 -15.14
CA GLY A 446 -8.65 -42.00 -14.12
C GLY A 446 -7.88 -41.10 -13.15
N ARG A 447 -6.65 -40.67 -13.51
CA ARG A 447 -5.81 -39.79 -12.69
C ARG A 447 -5.76 -38.39 -13.27
N TYR A 448 -5.95 -37.38 -12.42
CA TYR A 448 -6.12 -35.99 -12.85
C TYR A 448 -4.92 -35.16 -12.41
N LEU A 449 -3.92 -35.12 -13.30
CA LEU A 449 -2.73 -34.29 -13.12
C LEU A 449 -2.97 -32.90 -13.69
N GLY A 450 -2.40 -31.88 -13.06
CA GLY A 450 -2.48 -30.49 -13.54
C GLY A 450 -1.17 -29.73 -13.38
N LEU A 451 -0.92 -28.79 -14.29
CA LEU A 451 0.22 -27.87 -14.27
C LEU A 451 -0.29 -26.44 -14.13
N GLY A 452 0.15 -25.77 -13.07
CA GLY A 452 -0.07 -24.35 -12.85
C GLY A 452 1.22 -23.57 -13.09
N LEU A 453 1.08 -22.42 -13.75
CA LEU A 453 2.16 -21.49 -14.03
C LEU A 453 1.74 -20.11 -13.54
N SER A 454 2.68 -19.35 -12.99
CA SER A 454 2.46 -17.95 -12.67
C SER A 454 3.75 -17.16 -12.72
N ALA A 455 3.64 -15.88 -13.07
CA ALA A 455 4.72 -14.91 -12.97
C ALA A 455 4.24 -13.62 -12.30
N TYR A 456 5.14 -12.94 -11.59
CA TYR A 456 4.82 -11.68 -10.95
C TYR A 456 6.02 -10.73 -10.87
N VAL A 457 5.71 -9.50 -10.46
CA VAL A 457 6.69 -8.50 -10.05
C VAL A 457 6.32 -8.01 -8.65
N GLU A 458 7.29 -8.06 -7.73
CA GLU A 458 7.15 -7.52 -6.37
C GLU A 458 7.74 -6.10 -6.30
N PRO A 459 7.00 -5.10 -5.80
CA PRO A 459 7.60 -3.89 -5.28
C PRO A 459 8.33 -4.18 -3.97
N THR A 460 9.60 -3.84 -3.89
CA THR A 460 10.45 -4.08 -2.72
C THR A 460 11.27 -2.83 -2.41
N GLY A 461 11.88 -2.77 -1.22
CA GLY A 461 12.84 -1.73 -0.91
C GLY A 461 12.24 -0.32 -0.81
N SER A 462 10.91 -0.20 -0.67
CA SER A 462 10.21 1.08 -0.67
C SER A 462 10.77 2.03 0.40
N ALA A 463 11.09 3.25 -0.02
CA ALA A 463 11.64 4.29 0.84
C ALA A 463 11.30 5.71 0.36
N GLY A 464 11.08 6.62 1.30
CA GLY A 464 10.94 8.06 1.07
C GLY A 464 9.58 8.55 0.56
N GLN A 465 8.64 7.65 0.22
CA GLN A 465 7.32 8.02 -0.32
C GLN A 465 6.19 8.08 0.71
N MET A 466 6.36 7.42 1.88
CA MET A 466 5.39 7.41 2.98
C MET A 466 6.10 7.85 4.26
N ALA A 467 5.41 8.63 5.09
CA ALA A 467 5.96 9.20 6.32
C ALA A 467 6.73 8.20 7.22
N PRO A 468 6.22 6.97 7.49
CA PRO A 468 6.99 6.00 8.26
C PRO A 468 8.17 5.40 7.46
N MET A 469 8.06 5.29 6.14
CA MET A 469 8.97 4.51 5.27
C MET A 469 10.26 5.25 4.91
N THR A 470 11.08 5.64 5.90
CA THR A 470 12.36 6.34 5.67
C THR A 470 13.50 5.40 5.23
N GLY A 471 14.74 5.89 5.17
CA GLY A 471 15.95 5.06 5.00
C GLY A 471 16.29 4.21 6.24
N GLU A 472 17.23 3.26 6.11
CA GLU A 472 17.84 2.50 7.23
C GLU A 472 19.22 3.06 7.59
N LEU A 473 19.64 2.91 8.85
CA LEU A 473 20.91 3.33 9.40
C LEU A 473 21.75 2.12 9.81
N ALA A 474 23.03 2.15 9.45
CA ALA A 474 24.07 1.29 10.01
C ALA A 474 25.11 2.17 10.73
N GLN A 475 25.39 1.85 11.99
CA GLN A 475 26.49 2.44 12.76
C GLN A 475 27.51 1.34 13.07
N LEU A 476 28.72 1.49 12.56
CA LEU A 476 29.78 0.50 12.66
C LEU A 476 30.93 1.05 13.51
N ARG A 477 31.51 0.18 14.32
CA ARG A 477 32.71 0.45 15.12
C ARG A 477 33.67 -0.73 15.01
N ILE A 478 34.94 -0.45 14.72
CA ILE A 478 36.02 -1.39 15.04
C ILE A 478 36.40 -1.15 16.50
N GLU A 479 36.21 -2.15 17.35
CA GLU A 479 36.61 -2.09 18.75
C GLU A 479 38.15 -2.10 18.88
N PRO A 480 38.72 -1.63 20.00
CA PRO A 480 40.16 -1.74 20.25
C PRO A 480 40.71 -3.17 20.11
N THR A 481 39.86 -4.19 20.25
CA THR A 481 40.22 -5.60 20.05
C THR A 481 40.34 -6.02 18.58
N GLY A 482 40.01 -5.13 17.63
CA GLY A 482 39.93 -5.40 16.19
C GLY A 482 38.61 -6.06 15.74
N LYS A 483 37.67 -6.32 16.66
CA LYS A 483 36.35 -6.89 16.36
C LYS A 483 35.37 -5.79 15.91
N VAL A 484 34.26 -6.17 15.29
CA VAL A 484 33.29 -5.22 14.73
C VAL A 484 31.98 -5.26 15.51
N THR A 485 31.56 -4.10 15.99
CA THR A 485 30.21 -3.87 16.54
C THR A 485 29.39 -3.11 15.51
N ALA A 486 28.21 -3.62 15.18
CA ALA A 486 27.26 -3.00 14.27
C ALA A 486 25.93 -2.76 14.98
N MET A 487 25.52 -1.50 15.12
CA MET A 487 24.19 -1.13 15.56
C MET A 487 23.36 -0.80 14.33
N MET A 488 22.28 -1.54 14.13
CA MET A 488 21.41 -1.40 12.96
C MET A 488 20.04 -0.90 13.40
N SER A 489 19.39 -0.10 12.56
CA SER A 489 17.96 0.25 12.73
C SER A 489 16.99 -0.79 12.17
N THR A 490 17.53 -1.83 11.51
CA THR A 490 16.79 -3.01 11.07
C THR A 490 16.29 -3.83 12.27
N HIS A 491 15.31 -4.70 12.04
CA HIS A 491 14.82 -5.60 13.08
C HIS A 491 14.26 -6.89 12.50
N SER A 492 14.72 -8.03 13.04
CA SER A 492 14.33 -9.37 12.60
C SER A 492 13.12 -9.90 13.37
N GLN A 493 12.18 -10.51 12.65
CA GLN A 493 11.14 -11.38 13.21
C GLN A 493 11.31 -12.84 12.73
N GLY A 494 12.57 -13.25 12.50
CA GLY A 494 12.94 -14.59 12.05
C GLY A 494 13.59 -14.67 10.66
N HIS A 495 13.65 -13.56 9.92
CA HIS A 495 14.18 -13.51 8.54
C HIS A 495 15.70 -13.24 8.46
N GLY A 496 16.41 -13.22 9.60
CA GLY A 496 17.87 -13.39 9.67
C GLY A 496 18.72 -12.17 9.33
N THR A 497 18.28 -10.95 9.70
CA THR A 497 19.07 -9.72 9.50
C THR A 497 20.39 -9.73 10.28
N GLN A 498 20.42 -10.26 11.51
CA GLN A 498 21.67 -10.41 12.28
C GLN A 498 22.75 -11.16 11.48
N THR A 499 22.35 -12.23 10.80
CA THR A 499 23.24 -13.07 9.97
C THR A 499 23.62 -12.37 8.67
N THR A 500 22.63 -11.88 7.93
CA THR A 500 22.84 -11.30 6.59
C THR A 500 23.58 -9.97 6.64
N MET A 501 23.28 -9.10 7.61
CA MET A 501 24.01 -7.84 7.80
C MET A 501 25.44 -8.09 8.26
N ALA A 502 25.68 -9.03 9.20
CA ALA A 502 27.04 -9.40 9.60
C ALA A 502 27.87 -9.92 8.42
N GLN A 503 27.24 -10.68 7.53
CA GLN A 503 27.88 -11.21 6.32
C GLN A 503 28.26 -10.08 5.34
N VAL A 504 27.36 -9.12 5.10
CA VAL A 504 27.64 -7.94 4.25
C VAL A 504 28.78 -7.11 4.84
N ILE A 505 28.73 -6.82 6.15
CA ILE A 505 29.75 -6.01 6.84
C ILE A 505 31.11 -6.70 6.81
N ALA A 506 31.16 -8.01 7.11
CA ALA A 506 32.38 -8.79 7.11
C ALA A 506 33.04 -8.81 5.71
N ASP A 507 32.24 -8.99 4.66
CA ASP A 507 32.71 -8.99 3.26
C ASP A 507 33.31 -7.64 2.86
N GLN A 508 32.65 -6.53 3.23
CA GLN A 508 33.08 -5.19 2.86
C GLN A 508 34.34 -4.73 3.62
N LEU A 509 34.41 -5.05 4.92
CA LEU A 509 35.55 -4.71 5.77
C LEU A 509 36.73 -5.67 5.62
N GLY A 510 36.54 -6.87 5.08
CA GLY A 510 37.59 -7.89 4.97
C GLY A 510 37.96 -8.52 6.31
N VAL A 511 36.99 -8.69 7.21
CA VAL A 511 37.16 -9.30 8.54
C VAL A 511 36.46 -10.66 8.60
N PRO A 512 36.83 -11.55 9.54
CA PRO A 512 36.12 -12.81 9.72
C PRO A 512 34.65 -12.60 10.08
N TYR A 513 33.77 -13.48 9.60
CA TYR A 513 32.32 -13.40 9.85
C TYR A 513 31.99 -13.47 11.35
N GLU A 514 32.68 -14.34 12.08
CA GLU A 514 32.58 -14.52 13.52
C GLU A 514 32.92 -13.25 14.32
N ASP A 515 33.71 -12.34 13.74
CA ASP A 515 34.19 -11.13 14.41
C ASP A 515 33.22 -9.95 14.32
N VAL A 516 32.12 -10.10 13.57
CA VAL A 516 31.07 -9.08 13.44
C VAL A 516 29.88 -9.40 14.34
N THR A 517 29.55 -8.50 15.25
CA THR A 517 28.35 -8.59 16.10
C THR A 517 27.35 -7.53 15.68
N VAL A 518 26.12 -7.96 15.37
CA VAL A 518 25.01 -7.08 14.97
C VAL A 518 24.01 -6.96 16.12
N PHE A 519 23.65 -5.72 16.45
CA PHE A 519 22.66 -5.37 17.46
C PHE A 519 21.48 -4.65 16.80
N GLU A 520 20.28 -5.09 17.15
CA GLU A 520 18.98 -4.62 16.66
C GLU A 520 17.99 -4.68 17.83
N GLY A 521 16.77 -4.15 17.66
CA GLY A 521 15.69 -4.46 18.59
C GLY A 521 15.59 -3.57 19.83
N ASP A 522 16.31 -2.45 19.88
CA ASP A 522 16.24 -1.47 20.98
C ASP A 522 16.18 -0.07 20.39
N SER A 523 15.06 0.62 20.58
CA SER A 523 14.81 1.95 20.00
C SER A 523 15.77 3.04 20.51
N SER A 524 16.43 2.81 21.66
CA SER A 524 17.48 3.71 22.14
C SER A 524 18.81 3.52 21.42
N ARG A 525 18.88 2.59 20.46
CA ARG A 525 20.06 2.20 19.68
C ARG A 525 19.75 2.25 18.18
N GLY A 526 20.76 2.46 17.35
CA GLY A 526 20.65 2.27 15.89
C GLY A 526 19.91 3.36 15.10
N GLY A 527 19.31 4.37 15.74
CA GLY A 527 18.60 5.49 15.10
C GLY A 527 17.25 5.09 14.46
N PHE A 528 16.41 6.08 14.13
CA PHE A 528 15.03 5.83 13.66
C PHE A 528 14.98 5.05 12.32
N ALA A 529 14.07 4.08 12.23
CA ALA A 529 13.65 3.43 10.98
C ALA A 529 12.24 2.82 11.07
N PRO A 530 11.56 2.62 9.92
CA PRO A 530 10.29 1.87 9.84
C PRO A 530 10.42 0.38 10.18
N GLY A 531 11.64 -0.18 10.18
CA GLY A 531 11.90 -1.61 10.30
C GLY A 531 11.34 -2.45 9.15
N ALA A 532 10.92 -3.68 9.46
CA ALA A 532 10.58 -4.70 8.47
C ALA A 532 9.16 -4.51 7.89
N ALA A 533 9.07 -4.10 6.63
CA ALA A 533 7.85 -4.06 5.80
C ALA A 533 8.25 -3.94 4.31
N GLY A 534 7.44 -4.42 3.35
CA GLY A 534 7.70 -4.24 1.91
C GLY A 534 9.04 -4.84 1.43
N SER A 535 9.39 -6.02 1.93
CA SER A 535 10.64 -6.76 1.64
C SER A 535 11.93 -5.91 1.62
N ARG A 536 12.05 -4.90 2.47
CA ARG A 536 13.04 -3.82 2.29
C ARG A 536 14.40 -4.00 3.00
N GLN A 537 14.51 -4.98 3.90
CA GLN A 537 15.64 -5.12 4.82
C GLN A 537 16.99 -5.39 4.11
N ALA A 538 17.01 -6.26 3.09
CA ALA A 538 18.22 -6.53 2.32
C ALA A 538 18.71 -5.29 1.54
N VAL A 539 17.78 -4.58 0.90
CA VAL A 539 18.07 -3.38 0.09
C VAL A 539 18.62 -2.26 0.97
N LEU A 540 17.86 -1.86 1.99
CA LEU A 540 18.23 -0.70 2.80
C LEU A 540 19.28 -1.01 3.85
N GLY A 541 19.10 -2.09 4.61
CA GLY A 541 20.07 -2.52 5.63
C GLY A 541 21.40 -2.93 5.00
N GLY A 542 21.35 -3.66 3.88
CA GLY A 542 22.54 -4.04 3.12
C GLY A 542 23.26 -2.83 2.51
N GLY A 543 22.52 -1.91 1.88
CA GLY A 543 23.09 -0.67 1.36
C GLY A 543 23.73 0.22 2.45
N ALA A 544 23.05 0.39 3.59
CA ALA A 544 23.59 1.12 4.74
C ALA A 544 24.87 0.44 5.29
N SER A 545 24.86 -0.88 5.40
CA SER A 545 26.01 -1.68 5.83
C SER A 545 27.22 -1.49 4.91
N ILE A 546 27.01 -1.52 3.58
CA ILE A 546 28.09 -1.31 2.61
C ILE A 546 28.66 0.10 2.72
N LYS A 547 27.79 1.13 2.74
CA LYS A 547 28.25 2.53 2.80
C LYS A 547 28.99 2.84 4.10
N ALA A 548 28.47 2.40 5.24
CA ALA A 548 29.15 2.57 6.53
C ALA A 548 30.49 1.82 6.56
N SER A 549 30.55 0.61 5.99
CA SER A 549 31.79 -0.17 5.91
C SER A 549 32.85 0.50 5.04
N LYS A 550 32.44 1.14 3.92
CA LYS A 550 33.35 1.90 3.03
C LYS A 550 33.99 3.08 3.77
N LEU A 551 33.19 3.90 4.45
CA LEU A 551 33.71 5.02 5.26
C LEU A 551 34.70 4.55 6.33
N LEU A 552 34.39 3.44 7.00
CA LEU A 552 35.25 2.88 8.03
C LEU A 552 36.56 2.33 7.44
N LYS A 553 36.48 1.65 6.30
CA LYS A 553 37.65 1.15 5.56
C LYS A 553 38.55 2.29 5.10
N GLU A 554 38.00 3.37 4.57
CA GLU A 554 38.76 4.57 4.18
C GLU A 554 39.51 5.18 5.38
N LYS A 555 38.85 5.26 6.55
CA LYS A 555 39.51 5.71 7.79
C LYS A 555 40.67 4.79 8.19
N ILE A 556 40.47 3.47 8.15
CA ILE A 556 41.52 2.48 8.45
C ILE A 556 42.69 2.59 7.47
N GLN A 557 42.40 2.71 6.16
CA GLN A 557 43.41 2.87 5.12
C GLN A 557 44.22 4.14 5.32
N ALA A 558 43.59 5.26 5.68
CA ALA A 558 44.28 6.52 5.95
C ALA A 558 45.18 6.43 7.20
N VAL A 559 44.71 5.80 8.28
CA VAL A 559 45.52 5.57 9.49
C VAL A 559 46.71 4.67 9.16
N ALA A 560 46.49 3.52 8.53
CA ALA A 560 47.56 2.57 8.20
C ALA A 560 48.58 3.17 7.22
N ALA A 561 48.12 3.88 6.18
CA ALA A 561 48.97 4.56 5.24
C ALA A 561 49.90 5.58 5.91
N HIS A 562 49.36 6.35 6.88
CA HIS A 562 50.15 7.30 7.66
C HIS A 562 51.17 6.61 8.58
N LEU A 563 50.75 5.57 9.30
CA LEU A 563 51.63 4.84 10.24
C LEU A 563 52.78 4.13 9.55
N TYR A 564 52.57 3.67 8.31
CA TYR A 564 53.50 2.81 7.58
C TYR A 564 54.11 3.47 6.34
N ASN A 565 53.89 4.78 6.16
CA ASN A 565 54.37 5.58 5.03
C ASN A 565 54.05 4.94 3.66
N ALA A 566 52.79 4.52 3.49
CA ALA A 566 52.27 3.87 2.30
C ALA A 566 51.20 4.72 1.60
N ASN A 567 50.82 4.36 0.37
CA ASN A 567 49.67 4.95 -0.31
C ASN A 567 48.37 4.32 0.25
N PRO A 568 47.34 5.09 0.65
CA PRO A 568 46.05 4.53 1.08
C PRO A 568 45.45 3.49 0.12
N GLU A 569 45.60 3.68 -1.20
CA GLU A 569 45.09 2.74 -2.22
C GLU A 569 45.84 1.40 -2.22
N SER A 570 47.04 1.35 -1.64
CA SER A 570 47.84 0.12 -1.49
C SER A 570 47.47 -0.67 -0.23
N VAL A 571 46.62 -0.12 0.64
CA VAL A 571 46.20 -0.77 1.89
C VAL A 571 44.94 -1.59 1.66
N SER A 572 44.99 -2.89 1.95
CA SER A 572 43.82 -3.78 2.00
C SER A 572 43.60 -4.34 3.39
N ILE A 573 42.40 -4.85 3.65
CA ILE A 573 42.09 -5.59 4.87
C ILE A 573 41.63 -6.98 4.43
N GLU A 574 42.29 -8.02 4.92
CA GLU A 574 42.01 -9.41 4.57
C GLU A 574 42.11 -10.28 5.81
N ASN A 575 41.02 -10.98 6.15
CA ASN A 575 40.91 -11.80 7.37
C ASN A 575 41.34 -11.05 8.64
N GLY A 576 40.96 -9.77 8.75
CA GLY A 576 41.32 -8.93 9.90
C GLY A 576 42.78 -8.48 9.93
N MET A 577 43.52 -8.67 8.84
CA MET A 577 44.90 -8.20 8.69
C MET A 577 44.94 -7.02 7.73
N VAL A 578 45.54 -5.91 8.16
CA VAL A 578 45.83 -4.74 7.35
C VAL A 578 47.11 -5.00 6.57
N LYS A 579 46.99 -5.17 5.26
CA LYS A 579 48.10 -5.48 4.34
C LYS A 579 48.44 -4.28 3.48
N ILE A 580 49.72 -4.17 3.12
CA ILE A 580 50.22 -3.13 2.22
C ILE A 580 50.79 -3.82 0.99
N ALA A 581 50.25 -3.51 -0.20
CA ALA A 581 50.69 -4.13 -1.45
C ALA A 581 52.19 -3.86 -1.70
N GLY A 582 52.96 -4.93 -1.90
CA GLY A 582 54.41 -4.85 -2.13
C GLY A 582 55.27 -4.72 -0.87
N ALA A 583 54.67 -4.72 0.33
CA ALA A 583 55.37 -4.65 1.62
C ALA A 583 54.72 -5.61 2.64
N GLU A 584 54.77 -6.92 2.37
CA GLU A 584 54.11 -7.95 3.18
C GLU A 584 54.60 -7.95 4.65
N GLU A 585 55.85 -7.58 4.89
CA GLU A 585 56.46 -7.43 6.22
C GLU A 585 55.81 -6.30 7.07
N MET A 586 55.12 -5.37 6.42
CA MET A 586 54.37 -4.29 7.07
C MET A 586 52.92 -4.68 7.38
N THR A 587 52.54 -5.94 7.15
CA THR A 587 51.22 -6.45 7.54
C THR A 587 51.04 -6.38 9.05
N ARG A 588 49.90 -5.84 9.48
CA ARG A 588 49.56 -5.66 10.90
C ARG A 588 48.15 -6.15 11.15
N SER A 589 47.85 -6.54 12.38
CA SER A 589 46.48 -6.90 12.72
C SER A 589 45.60 -5.65 12.74
N LEU A 590 44.31 -5.78 12.40
CA LEU A 590 43.35 -4.69 12.54
C LEU A 590 43.28 -4.20 14.00
N ARG A 591 43.52 -5.11 14.95
CA ARG A 591 43.67 -4.78 16.38
C ARG A 591 44.78 -3.76 16.64
N GLU A 592 45.99 -3.97 16.12
CA GLU A 592 47.11 -3.04 16.33
C GLU A 592 46.79 -1.65 15.77
N VAL A 593 46.15 -1.59 14.60
CA VAL A 593 45.71 -0.30 14.01
C VAL A 593 44.62 0.35 14.87
N ALA A 594 43.67 -0.44 15.40
CA ALA A 594 42.64 0.06 16.30
C ALA A 594 43.21 0.58 17.62
N GLU A 595 44.11 -0.16 18.28
CA GLU A 595 44.77 0.27 19.52
C GLU A 595 45.46 1.62 19.36
N ILE A 596 46.13 1.87 18.21
CA ILE A 596 46.73 3.17 17.89
C ILE A 596 45.65 4.23 17.63
N ALA A 597 44.62 3.91 16.85
CA ALA A 597 43.51 4.82 16.53
C ALA A 597 42.79 5.35 17.77
N TYR A 598 42.64 4.54 18.82
CA TYR A 598 42.02 4.95 20.08
C TYR A 598 43.03 5.49 21.11
N GLY A 599 44.20 4.86 21.25
CA GLY A 599 45.11 5.08 22.37
C GLY A 599 46.22 6.09 22.10
N GLU A 600 46.53 6.39 20.84
CA GLU A 600 47.68 7.21 20.47
C GLU A 600 47.32 8.32 19.46
N PRO A 601 46.47 9.30 19.80
CA PRO A 601 46.01 10.35 18.88
C PRO A 601 47.13 11.14 18.18
N MET A 602 48.29 11.28 18.83
CA MET A 602 49.45 11.98 18.28
C MET A 602 50.14 11.24 17.12
N ARG A 603 49.79 9.97 16.88
CA ARG A 603 50.28 9.15 15.76
C ARG A 603 49.28 9.07 14.60
N LEU A 604 48.16 9.78 14.69
CA LEU A 604 47.16 9.82 13.62
C LEU A 604 47.51 10.93 12.62
N PRO A 605 46.97 10.84 11.39
CA PRO A 605 47.05 11.96 10.44
C PRO A 605 46.62 13.27 11.09
N GLN A 606 47.32 14.36 10.77
CA GLN A 606 47.01 15.67 11.33
C GLN A 606 45.55 16.06 11.04
N GLY A 607 44.80 16.40 12.09
CA GLY A 607 43.39 16.78 11.99
C GLY A 607 42.40 15.61 11.92
N MET A 608 42.87 14.36 11.97
CA MET A 608 41.99 13.19 12.04
C MET A 608 41.50 12.97 13.47
N GLU A 609 40.20 12.74 13.62
CA GLU A 609 39.59 12.34 14.89
C GLU A 609 39.99 10.91 15.27
N SER A 610 40.27 10.70 16.56
CA SER A 610 40.54 9.39 17.15
C SER A 610 39.34 8.43 17.01
N GLY A 611 39.60 7.13 17.19
CA GLY A 611 38.61 6.06 17.09
C GLY A 611 38.39 5.55 15.67
N LEU A 612 37.65 4.44 15.57
CA LEU A 612 37.31 3.78 14.31
C LEU A 612 35.80 3.52 14.24
N GLU A 613 35.05 4.59 14.04
CA GLU A 613 33.61 4.58 13.89
C GLU A 613 33.17 5.20 12.56
N ALA A 614 32.07 4.67 12.01
CA ALA A 614 31.37 5.27 10.88
C ALA A 614 29.88 5.00 11.00
N GLN A 615 29.06 5.90 10.44
CA GLN A 615 27.62 5.67 10.31
C GLN A 615 27.11 6.15 8.96
N TYR A 616 26.10 5.49 8.44
CA TYR A 616 25.46 5.89 7.18
C TYR A 616 23.98 5.55 7.15
N ARG A 617 23.15 6.55 6.82
CA ARG A 617 21.73 6.35 6.51
C ARG A 617 21.58 6.21 5.01
N TYR A 618 21.11 5.05 4.56
CA TYR A 618 20.93 4.77 3.15
C TYR A 618 19.49 5.02 2.70
N LEU A 619 19.35 5.77 1.62
CA LEU A 619 18.10 5.98 0.89
C LEU A 619 18.31 5.40 -0.52
N PRO A 620 17.67 4.28 -0.87
CA PRO A 620 17.70 3.73 -2.23
C PRO A 620 16.86 4.59 -3.20
N PRO A 621 16.85 4.27 -4.50
CA PRO A 621 15.75 4.68 -5.38
C PRO A 621 14.39 4.35 -4.72
N PRO A 622 13.30 5.09 -5.03
CA PRO A 622 12.05 5.00 -4.28
C PRO A 622 11.47 3.59 -4.13
N MET A 623 11.76 2.71 -5.10
CA MET A 623 11.34 1.31 -5.11
C MET A 623 12.32 0.47 -5.94
N THR A 624 12.48 -0.80 -5.57
CA THR A 624 13.15 -1.85 -6.35
C THR A 624 12.15 -2.91 -6.77
N LEU A 625 12.29 -3.50 -7.95
CA LEU A 625 11.33 -4.50 -8.46
C LEU A 625 11.96 -5.90 -8.49
N THR A 626 11.38 -6.86 -7.77
CA THR A 626 11.76 -8.29 -7.82
C THR A 626 10.88 -9.02 -8.83
N SER A 627 11.38 -10.08 -9.48
CA SER A 627 10.54 -10.95 -10.31
C SER A 627 10.66 -12.40 -9.89
N ALA A 628 9.55 -13.12 -9.91
CA ALA A 628 9.59 -14.57 -9.90
C ALA A 628 8.59 -15.19 -10.88
N ALA A 629 8.86 -16.45 -11.21
CA ALA A 629 7.98 -17.32 -11.94
C ALA A 629 7.98 -18.71 -11.30
N HIS A 630 6.79 -19.28 -11.08
CA HIS A 630 6.61 -20.57 -10.42
C HIS A 630 5.90 -21.57 -11.34
N ALA A 631 6.21 -22.86 -11.15
CA ALA A 631 5.50 -23.98 -11.75
C ALA A 631 5.13 -25.00 -10.68
N CYS A 632 3.86 -25.37 -10.60
CA CYS A 632 3.37 -26.39 -9.67
C CYS A 632 2.71 -27.53 -10.44
N VAL A 633 3.03 -28.77 -10.08
CA VAL A 633 2.36 -29.97 -10.56
C VAL A 633 1.57 -30.59 -9.43
N VAL A 634 0.29 -30.83 -9.67
CA VAL A 634 -0.61 -31.49 -8.71
C VAL A 634 -1.25 -32.74 -9.29
N GLU A 635 -1.70 -33.62 -8.41
CA GLU A 635 -2.69 -34.66 -8.67
C GLU A 635 -3.92 -34.37 -7.82
N VAL A 636 -5.10 -34.35 -8.43
CA VAL A 636 -6.39 -34.20 -7.73
C VAL A 636 -7.08 -35.55 -7.70
N ASP A 637 -7.42 -36.00 -6.50
CA ASP A 637 -8.25 -37.18 -6.28
C ASP A 637 -9.72 -36.77 -6.42
N ILE A 638 -10.37 -37.25 -7.47
CA ILE A 638 -11.75 -36.86 -7.81
C ILE A 638 -12.81 -37.56 -6.96
N ASP A 639 -12.44 -38.59 -6.20
CA ASP A 639 -13.37 -39.30 -5.30
C ASP A 639 -13.41 -38.65 -3.91
N THR A 640 -12.35 -37.92 -3.54
CA THR A 640 -12.20 -37.28 -2.21
C THR A 640 -12.06 -35.76 -2.26
N GLY A 641 -11.73 -35.17 -3.40
CA GLY A 641 -11.39 -33.77 -3.54
C GLY A 641 -10.00 -33.39 -3.01
N PHE A 642 -9.19 -34.36 -2.56
CA PHE A 642 -7.86 -34.07 -2.03
C PHE A 642 -6.84 -33.72 -3.14
N VAL A 643 -6.02 -32.72 -2.84
CA VAL A 643 -4.97 -32.23 -3.75
C VAL A 643 -3.61 -32.67 -3.23
N LYS A 644 -2.84 -33.38 -4.05
CA LYS A 644 -1.46 -33.75 -3.77
C LYS A 644 -0.51 -32.93 -4.63
N ILE A 645 0.38 -32.17 -4.00
CA ILE A 645 1.44 -31.46 -4.70
C ILE A 645 2.58 -32.44 -5.01
N LEU A 646 2.88 -32.63 -6.30
CA LEU A 646 3.89 -33.59 -6.76
C LEU A 646 5.26 -32.95 -6.98
N ARG A 647 5.29 -31.68 -7.40
CA ARG A 647 6.52 -30.96 -7.73
C ARG A 647 6.28 -29.46 -7.74
N TRP A 648 7.20 -28.67 -7.22
CA TRP A 648 7.12 -27.22 -7.25
C TRP A 648 8.48 -26.58 -7.55
N LEU A 649 8.55 -25.78 -8.62
CA LEU A 649 9.75 -25.05 -9.02
C LEU A 649 9.54 -23.55 -8.84
N CYS A 650 10.58 -22.88 -8.35
CA CYS A 650 10.58 -21.45 -8.02
C CYS A 650 11.77 -20.77 -8.70
N SER A 651 11.52 -20.01 -9.77
CA SER A 651 12.51 -19.13 -10.37
C SER A 651 12.36 -17.74 -9.78
N GLU A 652 13.37 -17.25 -9.06
CA GLU A 652 13.32 -16.00 -8.30
C GLU A 652 14.50 -15.09 -8.67
N ASP A 653 14.21 -13.80 -8.86
CA ASP A 653 15.18 -12.76 -9.17
C ASP A 653 15.20 -11.68 -8.08
N CYS A 654 15.85 -12.00 -6.96
CA CYS A 654 16.09 -11.07 -5.86
C CYS A 654 17.42 -10.28 -6.02
N GLY A 655 17.96 -10.20 -7.24
CA GLY A 655 19.24 -9.57 -7.54
C GLY A 655 20.43 -10.31 -6.92
N THR A 656 21.36 -9.57 -6.32
CA THR A 656 22.50 -10.17 -5.61
C THR A 656 22.01 -10.91 -4.37
N VAL A 657 22.17 -12.23 -4.33
CA VAL A 657 21.81 -13.02 -3.15
C VAL A 657 22.83 -12.81 -2.02
N ILE A 658 22.39 -12.32 -0.86
CA ILE A 658 23.23 -12.25 0.35
C ILE A 658 23.49 -13.66 0.86
N ASN A 659 22.46 -14.40 1.27
CA ASN A 659 22.59 -15.76 1.77
C ASN A 659 21.54 -16.67 1.12
N PRO A 660 21.93 -17.64 0.27
CA PRO A 660 20.98 -18.50 -0.42
C PRO A 660 20.05 -19.28 0.52
N ALA A 661 20.55 -19.75 1.68
CA ALA A 661 19.74 -20.50 2.62
C ALA A 661 18.64 -19.64 3.27
N VAL A 662 18.93 -18.36 3.52
CA VAL A 662 17.93 -17.41 4.04
C VAL A 662 16.87 -17.11 2.97
N VAL A 663 17.29 -16.87 1.72
CA VAL A 663 16.38 -16.61 0.59
C VAL A 663 15.44 -17.80 0.38
N GLU A 664 15.97 -19.01 0.26
CA GLU A 664 15.19 -20.23 0.09
C GLU A 664 14.22 -20.46 1.25
N GLY A 665 14.66 -20.21 2.50
CA GLY A 665 13.78 -20.29 3.67
C GLY A 665 12.63 -19.28 3.65
N GLN A 666 12.85 -18.06 3.14
CA GLN A 666 11.77 -17.07 2.97
C GLN A 666 10.77 -17.51 1.89
N VAL A 667 11.26 -18.00 0.75
CA VAL A 667 10.42 -18.52 -0.34
C VAL A 667 9.59 -19.71 0.16
N ALA A 668 10.22 -20.69 0.83
CA ALA A 668 9.54 -21.85 1.41
C ALA A 668 8.42 -21.44 2.37
N GLY A 669 8.71 -20.50 3.29
CA GLY A 669 7.72 -20.03 4.26
C GLY A 669 6.54 -19.32 3.59
N GLY A 670 6.80 -18.50 2.57
CA GLY A 670 5.74 -17.86 1.78
C GLY A 670 4.90 -18.87 0.98
N LEU A 671 5.51 -19.93 0.47
CA LEU A 671 4.80 -20.99 -0.26
C LEU A 671 3.98 -21.89 0.65
N ALA A 672 4.45 -22.18 1.86
CA ALA A 672 3.62 -22.85 2.87
C ALA A 672 2.35 -22.03 3.15
N GLN A 673 2.51 -20.72 3.38
CA GLN A 673 1.38 -19.79 3.54
C GLN A 673 0.46 -19.73 2.31
N ALA A 674 1.00 -19.88 1.09
CA ALA A 674 0.19 -19.94 -0.12
C ALA A 674 -0.63 -21.24 -0.20
N ILE A 675 -0.05 -22.38 0.21
CA ILE A 675 -0.75 -23.67 0.28
C ILE A 675 -1.92 -23.56 1.27
N GLY A 676 -1.68 -22.96 2.44
CA GLY A 676 -2.73 -22.68 3.42
C GLY A 676 -3.85 -21.82 2.83
N GLN A 677 -3.51 -20.67 2.23
CA GLN A 677 -4.49 -19.78 1.57
C GLN A 677 -5.33 -20.49 0.50
N VAL A 678 -4.76 -21.39 -0.29
CA VAL A 678 -5.50 -22.03 -1.38
C VAL A 678 -6.34 -23.21 -0.89
N LEU A 679 -5.90 -23.97 0.12
CA LEU A 679 -6.50 -25.26 0.45
C LEU A 679 -7.17 -25.33 1.83
N LEU A 680 -6.79 -24.46 2.78
CA LEU A 680 -7.03 -24.71 4.21
C LEU A 680 -7.56 -23.51 5.01
N GLU A 681 -6.93 -22.35 4.87
CA GLU A 681 -7.10 -21.22 5.77
C GLU A 681 -8.36 -20.42 5.45
N GLU A 682 -9.24 -20.23 6.42
CA GLU A 682 -10.39 -19.34 6.31
C GLU A 682 -10.82 -18.86 7.70
N VAL A 683 -11.03 -17.56 7.85
CA VAL A 683 -11.75 -16.98 9.00
C VAL A 683 -13.17 -16.68 8.57
N HIS A 684 -14.07 -17.64 8.79
CA HIS A 684 -15.48 -17.52 8.47
C HIS A 684 -16.27 -16.87 9.62
N TYR A 685 -17.34 -16.14 9.27
CA TYR A 685 -18.28 -15.51 10.20
C TYR A 685 -19.70 -15.95 9.86
N ASP A 686 -20.52 -16.22 10.89
CA ASP A 686 -21.96 -16.45 10.67
C ASP A 686 -22.72 -15.14 10.42
N GLU A 687 -24.02 -15.24 10.12
CA GLU A 687 -24.89 -14.07 9.86
C GLU A 687 -25.00 -13.10 11.05
N ARG A 688 -24.68 -13.56 12.26
CA ARG A 688 -24.64 -12.74 13.48
C ARG A 688 -23.25 -12.16 13.75
N GLY A 689 -22.30 -12.37 12.84
CA GLY A 689 -20.92 -11.91 12.96
C GLY A 689 -20.10 -12.68 13.99
N ASN A 690 -20.50 -13.89 14.36
CA ASN A 690 -19.68 -14.75 15.22
C ASN A 690 -18.58 -15.44 14.39
N PRO A 691 -17.31 -15.38 14.82
CA PRO A 691 -16.24 -16.10 14.15
C PRO A 691 -16.41 -17.60 14.37
N THR A 692 -16.44 -18.38 13.29
CA THR A 692 -16.58 -19.84 13.34
C THR A 692 -15.22 -20.56 13.36
N ALA A 693 -14.13 -19.85 13.08
CA ALA A 693 -12.76 -20.37 13.13
C ALA A 693 -11.98 -19.78 14.31
N ALA A 694 -12.32 -20.20 15.53
CA ALA A 694 -11.81 -19.62 16.77
C ALA A 694 -10.59 -20.34 17.36
N THR A 695 -10.19 -21.49 16.81
CA THR A 695 -9.05 -22.30 17.25
C THR A 695 -8.34 -22.94 16.08
N PHE A 696 -7.14 -23.50 16.27
CA PHE A 696 -6.45 -24.30 15.23
C PHE A 696 -7.12 -25.63 14.89
N LYS A 697 -8.20 -26.00 15.58
CA LYS A 697 -9.06 -27.10 15.15
C LYS A 697 -9.83 -26.74 13.87
N ASP A 698 -10.21 -25.47 13.76
CA ASP A 698 -11.11 -24.97 12.71
C ASP A 698 -10.35 -24.05 11.73
N TYR A 699 -9.38 -23.26 12.23
CA TYR A 699 -8.42 -22.52 11.42
C TYR A 699 -7.20 -23.39 11.09
N MET A 700 -7.25 -24.06 9.94
CA MET A 700 -6.24 -25.03 9.54
C MET A 700 -5.02 -24.36 8.92
N LEU A 701 -3.89 -24.41 9.62
CA LEU A 701 -2.58 -24.10 9.05
C LEU A 701 -1.99 -25.33 8.36
N PRO A 702 -1.17 -25.15 7.30
CA PRO A 702 -0.51 -26.25 6.62
C PRO A 702 0.43 -27.01 7.57
N ALA A 703 0.29 -28.33 7.61
CA ALA A 703 1.19 -29.24 8.30
C ALA A 703 2.36 -29.65 7.41
N ILE A 704 3.34 -30.35 7.99
CA ILE A 704 4.50 -30.87 7.24
C ILE A 704 4.11 -31.81 6.09
N THR A 705 2.94 -32.44 6.17
CA THR A 705 2.41 -33.33 5.13
C THR A 705 1.83 -32.59 3.93
N ASP A 706 1.49 -31.31 4.09
CA ASP A 706 0.87 -30.49 3.06
C ASP A 706 1.92 -29.73 2.22
N VAL A 707 3.12 -29.54 2.80
CA VAL A 707 4.21 -28.75 2.20
C VAL A 707 5.24 -29.68 1.54
N PRO A 708 5.45 -29.59 0.21
CA PRO A 708 6.44 -30.39 -0.49
C PRO A 708 7.85 -29.82 -0.34
N ASP A 709 8.86 -30.58 -0.79
CA ASP A 709 10.16 -29.99 -1.09
C ASP A 709 10.06 -29.08 -2.32
N PHE A 710 10.65 -27.89 -2.24
CA PHE A 710 10.68 -26.92 -3.32
C PHE A 710 12.03 -26.95 -4.08
N GLU A 711 11.98 -26.73 -5.38
CA GLU A 711 13.15 -26.60 -6.25
C GLU A 711 13.42 -25.13 -6.59
N TYR A 712 14.61 -24.62 -6.25
CA TYR A 712 14.94 -23.20 -6.41
C TYR A 712 15.86 -22.92 -7.60
N ILE A 713 15.51 -21.91 -8.39
CA ILE A 713 16.28 -21.38 -9.52
C ILE A 713 16.52 -19.91 -9.26
N HIS A 714 17.77 -19.50 -9.11
CA HIS A 714 18.11 -18.09 -8.87
C HIS A 714 18.48 -17.40 -10.17
N ALA A 715 17.63 -16.45 -10.62
CA ALA A 715 17.85 -15.69 -11.84
C ALA A 715 18.97 -14.64 -11.71
N ASN A 716 19.15 -14.07 -10.51
CA ASN A 716 20.27 -13.23 -10.05
C ASN A 716 20.68 -12.10 -11.01
N ILE A 717 19.77 -11.18 -11.34
CA ILE A 717 20.08 -9.96 -12.08
C ILE A 717 20.27 -8.81 -11.08
N PRO A 718 21.53 -8.37 -10.81
CA PRO A 718 21.78 -7.33 -9.81
C PRO A 718 20.98 -6.06 -10.08
N ALA A 719 20.40 -5.48 -9.03
CA ALA A 719 19.70 -4.22 -9.11
C ALA A 719 20.66 -3.02 -9.28
N ASN A 720 20.14 -1.92 -9.80
CA ASN A 720 20.82 -0.64 -9.91
C ASN A 720 20.80 0.12 -8.57
N ASN A 721 21.27 -0.53 -7.49
CA ASN A 721 21.38 0.05 -6.15
C ASN A 721 22.67 -0.41 -5.46
N GLU A 722 22.91 0.06 -4.24
CA GLU A 722 24.10 -0.35 -3.49
C GLU A 722 24.00 -1.83 -3.11
N GLY A 723 24.97 -2.63 -3.58
CA GLY A 723 24.98 -4.09 -3.39
C GLY A 723 24.20 -4.89 -4.44
N GLY A 724 23.34 -4.23 -5.22
CA GLY A 724 22.52 -4.88 -6.24
C GLY A 724 21.45 -5.80 -5.66
N PHE A 725 21.01 -5.55 -4.43
CA PHE A 725 20.05 -6.36 -3.69
C PHE A 725 18.61 -6.03 -4.10
N ARG A 726 17.70 -7.01 -4.00
CA ARG A 726 16.24 -6.82 -4.02
C ARG A 726 15.59 -7.59 -2.88
N GLY A 727 14.32 -7.34 -2.62
CA GLY A 727 13.54 -8.06 -1.61
C GLY A 727 13.08 -9.45 -2.09
N VAL A 728 12.75 -10.34 -1.13
CA VAL A 728 12.25 -11.71 -1.40
C VAL A 728 11.35 -12.24 -0.28
N GLY A 729 10.95 -11.37 0.66
CA GLY A 729 10.30 -11.80 1.90
C GLY A 729 8.83 -12.20 1.72
N GLU A 730 8.18 -11.70 0.67
CA GLU A 730 6.72 -11.78 0.49
C GLU A 730 6.33 -12.60 -0.76
N GLY A 731 7.23 -12.69 -1.74
CA GLY A 731 6.99 -13.31 -3.04
C GLY A 731 6.28 -14.66 -3.05
N GLY A 732 6.69 -15.60 -2.19
CA GLY A 732 6.06 -16.93 -2.10
C GLY A 732 4.56 -16.86 -1.80
N ALA A 733 4.12 -15.91 -0.97
CA ALA A 733 2.71 -15.71 -0.63
C ALA A 733 1.93 -14.94 -1.72
N ILE A 734 2.63 -14.29 -2.65
CA ILE A 734 2.02 -13.51 -3.76
C ILE A 734 1.79 -14.40 -4.98
N VAL A 735 2.85 -15.08 -5.46
CA VAL A 735 2.78 -15.90 -6.69
C VAL A 735 2.35 -17.34 -6.41
N GLY A 736 2.50 -17.80 -5.16
CA GLY A 736 2.11 -19.15 -4.74
C GLY A 736 0.64 -19.46 -5.00
N PRO A 737 -0.31 -18.63 -4.52
CA PRO A 737 -1.74 -18.92 -4.66
C PRO A 737 -2.22 -19.12 -6.10
N PRO A 738 -1.95 -18.22 -7.07
CA PRO A 738 -2.36 -18.47 -8.46
C PRO A 738 -1.66 -19.68 -9.08
N THR A 739 -0.40 -19.98 -8.70
CA THR A 739 0.32 -21.14 -9.24
C THR A 739 -0.38 -22.43 -8.84
N LEU A 740 -0.74 -22.58 -7.56
CA LEU A 740 -1.42 -23.77 -7.07
C LEU A 740 -2.85 -23.85 -7.60
N PHE A 741 -3.59 -22.75 -7.58
CA PHE A 741 -4.95 -22.70 -8.13
C PHE A 741 -4.98 -23.11 -9.61
N ASN A 742 -4.10 -22.55 -10.44
CA ASN A 742 -4.03 -22.90 -11.87
C ASN A 742 -3.68 -24.38 -12.08
N ALA A 743 -2.87 -24.97 -11.21
CA ALA A 743 -2.56 -26.40 -11.28
C ALA A 743 -3.82 -27.25 -11.01
N ILE A 744 -4.61 -26.90 -9.99
CA ILE A 744 -5.86 -27.57 -9.66
C ILE A 744 -6.88 -27.39 -10.80
N ALA A 745 -7.04 -26.16 -11.31
CA ALA A 745 -7.93 -25.87 -12.43
C ALA A 745 -7.55 -26.61 -13.73
N ASP A 746 -6.25 -26.76 -14.01
CA ASP A 746 -5.76 -27.54 -15.17
C ASP A 746 -6.06 -29.04 -15.00
N ALA A 747 -5.94 -29.58 -13.79
CA ALA A 747 -6.30 -30.96 -13.47
C ALA A 747 -7.81 -31.21 -13.66
N LEU A 748 -8.65 -30.28 -13.17
CA LEU A 748 -10.12 -30.36 -13.18
C LEU A 748 -10.78 -29.90 -14.49
N SER A 749 -10.01 -29.41 -15.45
CA SER A 749 -10.52 -28.97 -16.76
C SER A 749 -11.45 -29.95 -17.51
N PRO A 750 -11.38 -31.29 -17.33
CA PRO A 750 -12.37 -32.20 -17.91
C PRO A 750 -13.79 -32.09 -17.32
N PHE A 751 -13.94 -31.55 -16.11
CA PHE A 751 -15.21 -31.44 -15.39
C PHE A 751 -15.86 -30.06 -15.53
N GLY A 752 -15.07 -29.02 -15.75
CA GLY A 752 -15.58 -27.67 -15.96
C GLY A 752 -14.57 -26.59 -15.63
N GLU A 753 -15.04 -25.35 -15.58
CA GLU A 753 -14.27 -24.23 -15.05
C GLU A 753 -14.40 -24.20 -13.53
N LEU A 754 -13.29 -24.30 -12.81
CA LEU A 754 -13.25 -24.12 -11.37
C LEU A 754 -13.39 -22.62 -11.04
N PRO A 755 -14.42 -22.20 -10.27
CA PRO A 755 -14.53 -20.82 -9.79
C PRO A 755 -13.34 -20.47 -8.90
N VAL A 756 -12.83 -19.23 -9.00
CA VAL A 756 -11.75 -18.76 -8.12
C VAL A 756 -12.34 -18.23 -6.82
N SER A 757 -12.82 -19.14 -5.98
CA SER A 757 -13.33 -18.86 -4.64
C SER A 757 -12.49 -19.62 -3.63
N LEU A 758 -11.48 -18.94 -3.08
CA LEU A 758 -10.59 -19.54 -2.09
C LEU A 758 -11.28 -19.63 -0.70
N PRO A 759 -10.95 -20.63 0.14
CA PRO A 759 -10.10 -21.77 -0.19
C PRO A 759 -10.84 -22.76 -1.09
N VAL A 760 -10.08 -23.50 -1.90
CA VAL A 760 -10.55 -24.61 -2.75
C VAL A 760 -10.60 -25.88 -1.90
N THR A 761 -11.65 -25.98 -1.07
CA THR A 761 -11.86 -27.13 -0.19
C THR A 761 -12.18 -28.40 -0.99
N PRO A 762 -12.01 -29.58 -0.37
CA PRO A 762 -12.42 -30.84 -1.01
C PRO A 762 -13.89 -30.86 -1.43
N SER A 763 -14.79 -30.23 -0.66
CA SER A 763 -16.20 -30.13 -1.01
C SER A 763 -16.41 -29.36 -2.32
N LYS A 764 -15.81 -28.17 -2.47
CA LYS A 764 -15.91 -27.37 -3.71
C LYS A 764 -15.35 -28.11 -4.93
N ILE A 765 -14.33 -28.94 -4.75
CA ILE A 765 -13.78 -29.79 -5.83
C ILE A 765 -14.79 -30.88 -6.21
N LEU A 766 -15.38 -31.56 -5.23
CA LEU A 766 -16.37 -32.61 -5.47
C LEU A 766 -17.63 -32.06 -6.11
N ASP A 767 -18.12 -30.89 -5.68
CA ASP A 767 -19.28 -30.23 -6.27
C ASP A 767 -19.07 -29.99 -7.78
N LEU A 768 -17.87 -29.53 -8.17
CA LEU A 768 -17.50 -29.39 -9.58
C LEU A 768 -17.45 -30.74 -10.32
N VAL A 769 -16.87 -31.78 -9.71
CA VAL A 769 -16.72 -33.11 -10.32
C VAL A 769 -18.08 -33.79 -10.53
N GLU A 770 -19.00 -33.65 -9.56
CA GLU A 770 -20.35 -34.22 -9.60
C GLU A 770 -21.31 -33.44 -10.51
N GLY A 771 -20.91 -32.24 -10.95
CA GLY A 771 -21.77 -31.34 -11.71
C GLY A 771 -22.86 -30.70 -10.85
N CYS A 772 -22.66 -30.67 -9.54
CA CYS A 772 -23.47 -29.89 -8.61
C CYS A 772 -23.09 -28.42 -8.79
N SER A 773 -23.82 -27.73 -9.66
CA SER A 773 -23.69 -26.28 -9.80
C SER A 773 -24.10 -25.60 -8.49
N GLU A 774 -23.22 -24.78 -7.91
CA GLU A 774 -23.52 -23.81 -6.85
C GLU A 774 -24.61 -22.77 -7.25
N ASP A 775 -25.13 -22.84 -8.48
CA ASP A 775 -26.35 -22.13 -8.91
C ASP A 775 -27.60 -22.47 -8.06
N ALA A 776 -27.50 -23.45 -7.14
CA ALA A 776 -28.59 -23.82 -6.23
C ALA A 776 -28.53 -23.20 -4.82
N GLU A 777 -27.43 -22.58 -4.37
CA GLU A 777 -27.35 -22.07 -2.98
C GLU A 777 -26.60 -20.73 -2.77
N ALA A 778 -26.39 -19.94 -3.83
CA ALA A 778 -26.03 -18.53 -3.74
C ALA A 778 -27.13 -17.58 -4.25
N THR A 779 -28.41 -17.96 -4.07
CA THR A 779 -29.49 -16.97 -4.11
C THR A 779 -29.75 -16.52 -2.68
N PRO A 780 -29.62 -15.23 -2.32
CA PRO A 780 -30.17 -14.76 -1.04
C PRO A 780 -31.65 -15.15 -0.99
N PRO A 781 -32.24 -15.41 0.20
CA PRO A 781 -33.64 -15.79 0.29
C PRO A 781 -34.48 -14.78 -0.50
N PRO A 782 -35.49 -15.22 -1.27
CA PRO A 782 -36.38 -14.27 -1.92
C PRO A 782 -36.98 -13.41 -0.83
N VAL A 783 -36.71 -12.10 -0.91
CA VAL A 783 -37.40 -11.09 -0.11
C VAL A 783 -38.88 -11.42 -0.23
N ALA A 784 -39.52 -11.75 0.89
CA ALA A 784 -40.97 -11.95 0.92
C ALA A 784 -41.60 -10.70 0.30
N GLY A 785 -42.34 -10.89 -0.80
CA GLY A 785 -42.76 -9.82 -1.69
C GLY A 785 -43.47 -8.69 -0.97
N THR A 786 -42.88 -7.49 -1.04
CA THR A 786 -43.64 -6.25 -1.11
C THR A 786 -43.70 -5.86 -2.59
N PRO A 787 -44.87 -5.46 -3.10
CA PRO A 787 -45.17 -5.48 -4.53
C PRO A 787 -44.31 -4.49 -5.32
N GLU A 788 -43.80 -4.93 -6.47
CA GLU A 788 -43.29 -4.03 -7.49
C GLU A 788 -44.43 -3.16 -8.05
N PRO A 789 -44.23 -1.83 -8.22
CA PRO A 789 -45.11 -1.06 -9.08
C PRO A 789 -44.77 -1.34 -10.54
N ALA A 790 -45.66 -2.08 -11.21
CA ALA A 790 -45.62 -2.29 -12.65
C ALA A 790 -45.77 -0.95 -13.40
N PHE A 791 -44.77 -0.61 -14.21
CA PHE A 791 -44.91 0.37 -15.28
C PHE A 791 -45.04 -0.40 -16.60
N ASP A 792 -46.24 -0.37 -17.18
CA ASP A 792 -46.36 -0.32 -18.64
C ASP A 792 -47.63 0.41 -19.06
N ALA A 793 -47.46 1.18 -20.12
CA ALA A 793 -48.34 2.20 -20.66
C ALA A 793 -49.58 1.63 -21.37
N GLU A 794 -50.75 2.24 -21.17
CA GLU A 794 -51.40 3.08 -22.20
C GLU A 794 -52.71 3.69 -21.70
N ALA A 795 -53.02 4.87 -22.27
CA ALA A 795 -53.96 5.87 -21.82
C ALA A 795 -55.45 5.45 -21.79
N PRO A 796 -56.27 6.25 -21.08
CA PRO A 796 -57.37 6.90 -21.77
C PRO A 796 -57.35 8.42 -21.57
N GLY A 797 -57.50 9.11 -22.68
CA GLY A 797 -57.43 10.56 -22.75
C GLY A 797 -58.73 11.30 -22.41
N ALA A 798 -58.53 12.62 -22.49
CA ALA A 798 -59.48 13.68 -22.78
C ALA A 798 -60.30 14.28 -21.61
N SER A 799 -59.72 15.39 -21.14
CA SER A 799 -60.33 16.73 -21.03
C SER A 799 -61.12 17.06 -19.76
N ALA A 800 -60.45 17.83 -18.90
CA ALA A 800 -61.09 18.95 -18.22
C ALA A 800 -60.08 20.11 -18.10
N VAL A 801 -60.33 21.15 -18.88
CA VAL A 801 -59.69 22.46 -18.75
C VAL A 801 -60.06 23.05 -17.40
N LEU A 802 -59.07 23.27 -16.54
CA LEU A 802 -59.12 24.17 -15.38
C LEU A 802 -57.79 24.94 -15.39
N SER A 803 -57.70 26.01 -16.18
CA SER A 803 -57.79 27.39 -15.67
C SER A 803 -56.94 27.64 -14.43
N GLY A 804 -55.70 28.06 -14.67
CA GLY A 804 -55.09 29.18 -13.95
C GLY A 804 -54.65 28.95 -12.51
N THR A 805 -53.41 28.50 -12.36
CA THR A 805 -52.50 29.10 -11.37
C THR A 805 -51.20 29.40 -12.10
N LEU A 806 -50.76 30.66 -12.00
CA LEU A 806 -49.58 31.23 -12.68
C LEU A 806 -48.34 30.33 -12.50
N PRO A 807 -47.40 30.25 -13.47
CA PRO A 807 -46.07 29.75 -13.15
C PRO A 807 -45.54 30.57 -11.98
N GLN A 808 -45.28 29.91 -10.85
CA GLN A 808 -44.65 30.58 -9.72
C GLN A 808 -43.31 31.12 -10.21
N SER A 809 -43.14 32.44 -10.12
CA SER A 809 -42.01 33.12 -10.72
C SER A 809 -40.72 32.53 -10.15
N VAL A 810 -39.85 31.98 -11.00
CA VAL A 810 -38.51 31.56 -10.61
C VAL A 810 -37.69 32.75 -10.13
N ASP A 811 -38.05 33.95 -10.60
CA ASP A 811 -37.32 35.18 -10.38
C ASP A 811 -37.37 35.63 -8.92
N GLY A 812 -36.21 36.00 -8.40
CA GLY A 812 -36.05 36.44 -7.01
C GLY A 812 -34.71 36.04 -6.43
N GLU A 813 -34.49 36.44 -5.19
CA GLU A 813 -33.33 36.02 -4.41
C GLU A 813 -33.66 34.77 -3.59
N TRP A 814 -32.69 33.88 -3.50
CA TRP A 814 -32.82 32.58 -2.85
C TRP A 814 -31.61 32.33 -1.97
N GLN A 815 -31.85 31.90 -0.73
CA GLN A 815 -30.80 31.35 0.11
C GLN A 815 -30.55 29.92 -0.33
N VAL A 816 -29.37 29.63 -0.86
CA VAL A 816 -28.97 28.33 -1.39
C VAL A 816 -27.87 27.73 -0.54
N THR A 817 -28.06 26.47 -0.17
CA THR A 817 -27.08 25.61 0.47
C THR A 817 -26.56 24.61 -0.54
N MET A 818 -25.24 24.43 -0.61
CA MET A 818 -24.60 23.31 -1.30
C MET A 818 -23.78 22.48 -0.31
N GLN A 819 -24.03 21.18 -0.26
CA GLN A 819 -23.29 20.21 0.57
C GLN A 819 -22.42 19.33 -0.34
N PRO A 820 -21.09 19.53 -0.36
CA PRO A 820 -20.17 18.65 -1.10
C PRO A 820 -19.99 17.28 -0.39
N PRO A 821 -19.57 16.22 -1.10
CA PRO A 821 -19.32 14.89 -0.53
C PRO A 821 -18.21 14.85 0.51
N VAL A 822 -17.24 15.77 0.40
CA VAL A 822 -16.13 15.94 1.33
C VAL A 822 -15.91 17.44 1.52
N GLY A 823 -15.97 17.93 2.76
CA GLY A 823 -15.77 19.34 3.11
C GLY A 823 -17.00 20.03 3.70
N PRO A 824 -16.84 21.27 4.17
CA PRO A 824 -17.91 22.00 4.87
C PRO A 824 -19.05 22.40 3.93
N LYS A 825 -20.26 22.47 4.50
CA LYS A 825 -21.46 23.05 3.88
C LYS A 825 -21.19 24.48 3.40
N GLN A 826 -21.63 24.81 2.18
CA GLN A 826 -21.49 26.14 1.60
C GLN A 826 -22.85 26.84 1.52
N GLU A 827 -22.94 28.03 2.13
CA GLU A 827 -24.14 28.87 2.08
C GLU A 827 -23.91 30.03 1.11
N MET A 828 -24.86 30.22 0.20
CA MET A 828 -24.78 31.11 -0.94
C MET A 828 -26.12 31.81 -1.15
N VAL A 829 -26.11 32.96 -1.82
CA VAL A 829 -27.33 33.66 -2.25
C VAL A 829 -27.40 33.61 -3.78
N ALA A 830 -28.47 33.04 -4.31
CA ALA A 830 -28.73 32.99 -5.75
C ALA A 830 -29.79 34.01 -6.14
N THR A 831 -29.53 34.83 -7.15
CA THR A 831 -30.56 35.67 -7.79
C THR A 831 -30.92 35.05 -9.13
N PHE A 832 -32.17 34.67 -9.33
CA PHE A 832 -32.66 34.16 -10.61
C PHE A 832 -33.46 35.22 -11.36
N ARG A 833 -33.32 35.23 -12.69
CA ARG A 833 -34.15 35.98 -13.63
C ARG A 833 -34.41 35.15 -14.87
N THR A 834 -35.65 35.14 -15.34
CA THR A 834 -36.07 34.32 -16.47
C THR A 834 -36.74 35.16 -17.55
N GLU A 835 -36.22 35.07 -18.77
CA GLU A 835 -36.80 35.71 -19.95
C GLU A 835 -36.77 34.71 -21.13
N GLY A 836 -37.93 34.43 -21.73
CA GLY A 836 -38.01 33.55 -22.91
C GLY A 836 -37.54 32.11 -22.71
N GLY A 837 -37.59 31.57 -21.48
CA GLY A 837 -37.11 30.20 -21.15
C GLY A 837 -35.61 30.12 -20.86
N ILE A 838 -34.91 31.24 -20.91
CA ILE A 838 -33.50 31.37 -20.52
C ILE A 838 -33.44 31.82 -19.07
N LEU A 839 -32.69 31.07 -18.25
CA LEU A 839 -32.35 31.44 -16.89
C LEU A 839 -31.05 32.24 -16.91
N THR A 840 -31.05 33.39 -16.26
CA THR A 840 -29.83 34.16 -15.96
C THR A 840 -29.81 34.50 -14.49
N GLY A 841 -28.63 34.63 -13.91
CA GLY A 841 -28.54 34.88 -12.49
C GLY A 841 -27.14 35.10 -11.98
N GLN A 842 -27.07 35.39 -10.69
CA GLN A 842 -25.81 35.51 -9.96
C GLN A 842 -25.85 34.58 -8.75
N LEU A 843 -24.73 33.92 -8.48
CA LEU A 843 -24.51 33.12 -7.28
C LEU A 843 -23.44 33.82 -6.45
N ALA A 844 -23.80 34.30 -5.26
CA ALA A 844 -22.89 34.97 -4.33
C ALA A 844 -22.52 34.03 -3.18
N ALA A 845 -21.22 33.81 -2.99
CA ALA A 845 -20.63 33.04 -1.90
C ALA A 845 -19.59 33.91 -1.14
N PRO A 846 -19.12 33.52 0.06
CA PRO A 846 -18.08 34.25 0.80
C PRO A 846 -16.80 34.53 0.00
N GLU A 847 -16.48 33.66 -0.97
CA GLU A 847 -15.30 33.72 -1.83
C GLU A 847 -15.50 34.61 -3.08
N GLY A 848 -16.74 35.06 -3.35
CA GLY A 848 -17.07 35.97 -4.45
C GLY A 848 -18.42 35.69 -5.12
N THR A 849 -18.81 36.57 -6.05
CA THR A 849 -20.05 36.45 -6.83
C THR A 849 -19.73 36.10 -8.29
N GLN A 850 -20.47 35.13 -8.85
CA GLN A 850 -20.33 34.72 -10.25
C GLN A 850 -21.68 34.73 -10.96
N GLU A 851 -21.68 35.23 -12.19
CA GLU A 851 -22.86 35.20 -13.06
C GLU A 851 -22.96 33.85 -13.78
N PHE A 852 -24.18 33.40 -14.06
CA PHE A 852 -24.45 32.22 -14.86
C PHE A 852 -25.61 32.43 -15.82
N SER A 853 -25.64 31.59 -16.86
CA SER A 853 -26.75 31.47 -17.79
C SER A 853 -27.09 29.99 -17.99
N GLY A 854 -28.36 29.70 -18.13
CA GLY A 854 -28.90 28.35 -18.17
C GLY A 854 -30.31 28.30 -18.77
N THR A 855 -30.99 27.19 -18.56
CA THR A 855 -32.34 26.95 -19.07
C THR A 855 -33.32 26.75 -17.93
N VAL A 856 -34.56 27.21 -18.14
CA VAL A 856 -35.71 26.91 -17.28
C VAL A 856 -36.79 26.21 -18.11
N GLU A 857 -37.28 25.08 -17.64
CA GLU A 857 -38.39 24.35 -18.27
C GLU A 857 -39.38 23.93 -17.18
N GLY A 858 -40.57 24.54 -17.16
CA GLY A 858 -41.51 24.38 -16.05
C GLY A 858 -40.93 24.91 -14.74
N ASN A 859 -40.75 24.04 -13.76
CA ASN A 859 -40.14 24.33 -12.47
C ASN A 859 -38.69 23.82 -12.32
N ARG A 860 -38.07 23.33 -13.40
CA ARG A 860 -36.71 22.78 -13.40
C ARG A 860 -35.71 23.78 -13.98
N LEU A 861 -34.57 23.95 -13.31
CA LEU A 861 -33.48 24.87 -13.66
C LEU A 861 -32.20 24.10 -13.93
N LYS A 862 -31.51 24.43 -15.02
CA LYS A 862 -30.18 23.87 -15.33
C LYS A 862 -29.21 24.94 -15.76
N TRP A 863 -28.01 24.95 -15.21
CA TRP A 863 -26.94 25.83 -15.68
C TRP A 863 -25.56 25.25 -15.37
N GLU A 864 -24.55 25.78 -16.05
CA GLU A 864 -23.15 25.47 -15.79
C GLU A 864 -22.42 26.72 -15.32
N MET A 865 -21.52 26.57 -14.34
CA MET A 865 -20.74 27.67 -13.78
C MET A 865 -19.29 27.25 -13.65
N LYS A 866 -18.37 28.04 -14.23
CA LYS A 866 -16.93 27.75 -14.18
C LYS A 866 -16.31 28.47 -12.98
N VAL A 867 -15.99 27.71 -11.94
CA VAL A 867 -15.34 28.21 -10.74
C VAL A 867 -13.83 28.08 -10.92
N THR A 868 -13.08 29.17 -10.72
CA THR A 868 -11.64 29.24 -11.07
C THR A 868 -10.70 29.19 -9.87
N GLN A 869 -11.23 29.28 -8.63
CA GLN A 869 -10.50 29.14 -7.38
C GLN A 869 -11.30 28.26 -6.39
N PRO A 870 -10.66 27.48 -5.51
CA PRO A 870 -9.21 27.28 -5.37
C PRO A 870 -8.60 26.45 -6.51
N MET A 871 -9.44 25.88 -7.39
CA MET A 871 -9.03 25.20 -8.63
C MET A 871 -10.09 25.35 -9.73
N PRO A 872 -9.74 25.29 -11.03
CA PRO A 872 -10.71 25.41 -12.12
C PRO A 872 -11.60 24.17 -12.25
N ILE A 873 -12.89 24.30 -11.95
CA ILE A 873 -13.90 23.25 -12.10
C ILE A 873 -15.16 23.82 -12.76
N THR A 874 -15.82 23.01 -13.59
CA THR A 874 -17.17 23.35 -14.12
C THR A 874 -18.20 22.68 -13.22
N LEU A 875 -18.96 23.49 -12.51
CA LEU A 875 -20.10 23.06 -11.72
C LEU A 875 -21.34 22.97 -12.62
N LYS A 876 -22.04 21.84 -12.62
CA LYS A 876 -23.28 21.67 -13.39
C LYS A 876 -24.46 21.51 -12.43
N TYR A 877 -25.32 22.52 -12.36
CA TYR A 877 -26.48 22.56 -11.48
C TYR A 877 -27.73 22.04 -12.20
N ASP A 878 -28.52 21.23 -11.50
CA ASP A 878 -29.81 20.70 -11.94
C ASP A 878 -30.78 20.70 -10.75
N LEU A 879 -31.66 21.69 -10.70
CA LEU A 879 -32.52 22.00 -9.55
C LEU A 879 -34.00 22.03 -9.95
N THR A 880 -34.89 21.84 -8.97
CA THR A 880 -36.34 21.95 -9.12
C THR A 880 -36.90 22.89 -8.05
N ILE A 881 -37.86 23.74 -8.41
CA ILE A 881 -38.56 24.67 -7.51
C ILE A 881 -39.96 24.16 -7.17
N GLU A 882 -40.33 24.22 -5.90
CA GLU A 882 -41.68 23.99 -5.39
C GLU A 882 -42.04 25.07 -4.36
N GLY A 883 -42.94 25.99 -4.72
CA GLY A 883 -43.27 27.13 -3.86
C GLY A 883 -42.09 28.08 -3.67
N ASP A 884 -41.76 28.31 -2.40
CA ASP A 884 -40.60 29.11 -1.98
C ASP A 884 -39.40 28.23 -1.61
N THR A 885 -39.34 26.99 -2.11
CA THR A 885 -38.22 26.07 -1.90
C THR A 885 -37.60 25.61 -3.23
N LEU A 886 -36.30 25.33 -3.22
CA LEU A 886 -35.57 24.69 -4.32
C LEU A 886 -34.74 23.52 -3.81
N ALA A 887 -34.60 22.47 -4.62
CA ALA A 887 -33.74 21.33 -4.32
C ALA A 887 -33.19 20.67 -5.60
N GLY A 888 -32.01 20.04 -5.50
CA GLY A 888 -31.40 19.32 -6.62
C GLY A 888 -29.93 19.01 -6.38
N THR A 889 -29.14 18.96 -7.45
CA THR A 889 -27.71 18.59 -7.36
C THR A 889 -26.79 19.49 -8.18
N ALA A 890 -25.53 19.57 -7.78
CA ALA A 890 -24.44 20.19 -8.53
C ALA A 890 -23.31 19.19 -8.77
N LYS A 891 -22.96 18.89 -10.03
CA LYS A 891 -21.81 18.03 -10.38
C LYS A 891 -20.51 18.83 -10.28
N LEU A 892 -19.54 18.36 -9.50
CA LEU A 892 -18.28 19.05 -9.17
C LEU A 892 -17.05 18.51 -9.97
N GLY A 893 -17.25 17.95 -11.16
CA GLY A 893 -16.16 17.32 -11.93
C GLY A 893 -15.67 16.01 -11.29
N MET A 894 -14.36 15.86 -11.08
CA MET A 894 -13.74 14.65 -10.49
C MET A 894 -14.04 14.46 -9.00
N PHE A 895 -14.65 15.45 -8.34
CA PHE A 895 -14.94 15.46 -6.90
C PHE A 895 -16.36 15.00 -6.54
N GLY A 896 -17.12 14.45 -7.50
CA GLY A 896 -18.45 13.88 -7.26
C GLY A 896 -19.62 14.87 -7.42
N LYS A 897 -20.75 14.58 -6.78
CA LYS A 897 -22.00 15.38 -6.84
C LYS A 897 -22.33 15.97 -5.47
N ALA A 898 -22.64 17.26 -5.41
CA ALA A 898 -23.12 17.94 -4.21
C ALA A 898 -24.64 18.02 -4.19
N LYS A 899 -25.25 17.89 -2.99
CA LYS A 899 -26.69 18.16 -2.80
C LYS A 899 -26.90 19.67 -2.66
N VAL A 900 -27.91 20.20 -3.34
CA VAL A 900 -28.26 21.62 -3.31
C VAL A 900 -29.70 21.78 -2.82
N SER A 901 -29.94 22.70 -1.89
CA SER A 901 -31.27 23.03 -1.36
C SER A 901 -31.37 24.50 -1.00
N GLY A 902 -32.55 25.11 -1.03
CA GLY A 902 -32.69 26.52 -0.69
C GLY A 902 -34.12 27.00 -0.51
N GLU A 903 -34.26 28.23 -0.01
CA GLU A 903 -35.53 28.91 0.25
C GLU A 903 -35.52 30.35 -0.30
N ARG A 904 -36.66 30.86 -0.75
CA ARG A 904 -36.77 32.21 -1.34
C ARG A 904 -36.70 33.29 -0.27
N LEU A 905 -35.95 34.37 -0.55
CA LEU A 905 -35.81 35.54 0.31
C LEU A 905 -36.75 36.68 -0.15
N GLY A 906 -37.90 36.86 0.53
CA GLY A 906 -38.77 38.05 0.41
C GLY A 906 -39.68 38.14 -0.84
N GLY A 907 -40.89 38.71 -0.70
CA GLY A 907 -41.97 38.68 -1.71
C GLY A 907 -42.09 39.88 -2.66
N THR A 908 -42.27 39.58 -3.96
CA THR A 908 -42.73 40.39 -5.12
C THR A 908 -41.96 41.68 -5.54
N PRO A 909 -41.49 41.81 -6.80
CA PRO A 909 -40.88 43.04 -7.32
C PRO A 909 -41.90 43.97 -8.02
N ASP A 910 -41.86 45.28 -7.68
CA ASP A 910 -42.66 46.36 -8.30
C ASP A 910 -41.84 47.15 -9.35
N ALA A 911 -42.53 47.76 -10.32
CA ALA A 911 -42.00 48.16 -11.63
C ALA A 911 -41.48 49.62 -11.79
N ALA A 912 -40.51 49.78 -12.74
CA ALA A 912 -40.32 50.86 -13.73
C ALA A 912 -39.46 52.14 -13.38
N PRO A 913 -39.14 53.06 -14.34
CA PRO A 913 -37.86 53.11 -15.11
C PRO A 913 -37.22 54.52 -15.29
N VAL A 914 -36.00 54.66 -15.85
CA VAL A 914 -35.53 55.90 -16.54
C VAL A 914 -34.55 55.58 -17.70
N ALA A 915 -34.81 56.19 -18.87
CA ALA A 915 -34.07 56.09 -20.12
C ALA A 915 -33.10 57.26 -20.36
N ALA A 916 -32.08 57.07 -21.20
CA ALA A 916 -31.57 58.09 -22.13
C ALA A 916 -30.76 57.47 -23.29
N GLU A 917 -31.03 57.95 -24.50
CA GLU A 917 -30.57 57.52 -25.82
C GLU A 917 -29.06 57.70 -26.08
N VAL A 918 -28.48 56.85 -26.96
CA VAL A 918 -27.23 57.13 -27.67
C VAL A 918 -27.32 56.72 -29.14
N ALA A 919 -26.89 57.63 -30.02
CA ALA A 919 -26.84 57.58 -31.48
C ALA A 919 -25.82 56.56 -32.07
N PRO A 920 -25.83 56.24 -33.38
CA PRO A 920 -25.07 55.12 -33.92
C PRO A 920 -23.69 55.45 -34.52
N ALA A 921 -22.88 54.38 -34.60
CA ALA A 921 -21.68 54.09 -35.44
C ALA A 921 -20.32 54.62 -34.92
N PRO A 922 -19.17 53.88 -35.09
CA PRO A 922 -18.81 53.13 -36.31
C PRO A 922 -18.08 51.77 -36.13
N ALA A 923 -17.85 51.11 -37.27
CA ALA A 923 -17.08 49.87 -37.41
C ALA A 923 -15.59 50.04 -37.04
N SER A 924 -14.98 49.02 -36.41
CA SER A 924 -13.56 48.97 -36.07
C SER A 924 -12.78 47.97 -36.94
N GLU A 925 -11.60 48.43 -37.36
CA GLU A 925 -10.54 47.82 -38.17
C GLU A 925 -9.89 46.55 -37.58
N PRO A 926 -9.10 45.78 -38.36
CA PRO A 926 -8.43 44.56 -37.89
C PRO A 926 -7.30 44.85 -36.88
N PRO A 927 -7.02 43.93 -35.93
CA PRO A 927 -6.03 44.16 -34.87
C PRO A 927 -4.59 44.18 -35.40
N ALA A 928 -3.77 45.05 -34.79
CA ALA A 928 -2.35 45.22 -35.09
C ALA A 928 -1.52 43.95 -34.80
N ALA A 929 -0.43 43.76 -35.55
CA ALA A 929 0.49 42.63 -35.41
C ALA A 929 1.08 42.55 -33.98
N VAL A 930 0.91 41.40 -33.33
CA VAL A 930 1.45 41.14 -31.99
C VAL A 930 2.97 40.98 -32.08
N ALA A 931 3.72 41.85 -31.40
CA ALA A 931 5.18 41.79 -31.39
C ALA A 931 5.65 40.64 -30.49
N VAL A 932 5.92 39.47 -31.08
CA VAL A 932 6.41 38.27 -30.38
C VAL A 932 7.92 38.35 -30.10
N ASP A 933 8.69 38.94 -31.02
CA ASP A 933 10.15 38.96 -30.96
C ASP A 933 10.68 39.70 -29.72
N GLY A 934 11.74 39.16 -29.12
CA GLY A 934 12.42 39.74 -27.97
C GLY A 934 12.65 38.77 -26.81
N ASN A 935 13.12 39.31 -25.70
CA ASN A 935 13.40 38.55 -24.48
C ASN A 935 12.20 38.56 -23.54
N TRP A 936 11.99 37.45 -22.83
CA TRP A 936 10.85 37.21 -21.96
C TRP A 936 11.32 36.55 -20.67
N ASN A 937 10.93 37.10 -19.53
CA ASN A 937 11.08 36.44 -18.24
C ASN A 937 9.90 35.47 -18.10
N VAL A 938 10.19 34.17 -18.09
CA VAL A 938 9.19 33.10 -18.09
C VAL A 938 9.28 32.34 -16.78
N VAL A 939 8.11 32.08 -16.19
CA VAL A 939 7.92 31.33 -14.97
C VAL A 939 7.06 30.11 -15.31
N MET A 940 7.63 28.93 -15.08
CA MET A 940 6.95 27.65 -15.26
C MET A 940 6.69 27.02 -13.89
N LYS A 941 5.43 26.71 -13.61
CA LYS A 941 5.02 26.07 -12.37
C LYS A 941 4.54 24.63 -12.64
N PRO A 942 5.35 23.61 -12.29
CA PRO A 942 4.95 22.22 -12.46
C PRO A 942 3.91 21.78 -11.41
N PRO A 943 3.12 20.74 -11.69
CA PRO A 943 2.14 20.21 -10.74
C PRO A 943 2.77 19.53 -9.51
N VAL A 944 4.03 19.08 -9.62
CA VAL A 944 4.84 18.58 -8.50
C VAL A 944 6.25 19.16 -8.64
N GLY A 945 6.76 19.84 -7.61
CA GLY A 945 8.09 20.44 -7.58
C GLY A 945 8.09 21.98 -7.50
N PRO A 946 9.27 22.60 -7.31
CA PRO A 946 9.40 24.04 -7.19
C PRO A 946 9.14 24.76 -8.52
N GLU A 947 8.69 26.01 -8.41
CA GLU A 947 8.54 26.92 -9.55
C GLU A 947 9.91 27.22 -10.20
N GLN A 948 9.95 27.26 -11.53
CA GLN A 948 11.16 27.50 -12.31
C GLN A 948 11.08 28.82 -13.06
N THR A 949 12.06 29.68 -12.86
CA THR A 949 12.20 30.95 -13.59
C THR A 949 13.30 30.80 -14.64
N MET A 950 12.98 31.20 -15.87
CA MET A 950 13.81 31.06 -17.07
C MET A 950 13.69 32.31 -17.95
N VAL A 951 14.65 32.53 -18.85
CA VAL A 951 14.60 33.61 -19.83
C VAL A 951 14.45 33.01 -21.23
N ALA A 952 13.39 33.40 -21.94
CA ALA A 952 13.14 32.97 -23.32
C ALA A 952 13.42 34.11 -24.29
N THR A 953 14.23 33.87 -25.32
CA THR A 953 14.40 34.79 -26.46
C THR A 953 13.65 34.21 -27.66
N PHE A 954 12.68 34.96 -28.19
CA PHE A 954 11.92 34.57 -29.39
C PHE A 954 12.32 35.42 -30.60
N HIS A 955 12.39 34.76 -31.76
CA HIS A 955 12.52 35.39 -33.06
C HIS A 955 11.58 34.72 -34.05
N THR A 956 10.82 35.53 -34.79
CA THR A 956 9.81 35.06 -35.74
C THR A 956 10.15 35.49 -37.17
N ASP A 957 10.08 34.55 -38.10
CA ASP A 957 10.22 34.80 -39.54
C ASP A 957 9.22 33.93 -40.32
N GLY A 958 8.32 34.57 -41.07
CA GLY A 958 7.38 33.90 -41.96
C GLY A 958 6.51 32.80 -41.33
N GLY A 959 6.09 32.93 -40.07
CA GLY A 959 5.30 31.91 -39.33
C GLY A 959 6.13 30.86 -38.59
N THR A 960 7.46 30.92 -38.72
CA THR A 960 8.40 30.08 -37.98
C THR A 960 8.82 30.79 -36.69
N LEU A 961 8.84 30.06 -35.58
CA LEU A 961 9.38 30.52 -34.30
C LEU A 961 10.73 29.86 -34.07
N THR A 962 11.76 30.66 -33.80
CA THR A 962 13.05 30.17 -33.33
C THR A 962 13.42 30.90 -32.05
N GLY A 963 14.20 30.27 -31.18
CA GLY A 963 14.53 30.89 -29.91
C GLY A 963 15.46 30.09 -29.03
N LYS A 964 15.78 30.70 -27.90
CA LYS A 964 16.65 30.12 -26.86
C LYS A 964 15.96 30.27 -25.51
N LEU A 965 16.01 29.21 -24.71
CA LEU A 965 15.50 29.18 -23.34
C LEU A 965 16.68 28.98 -22.38
N ASP A 966 16.99 29.99 -21.58
CA ASP A 966 18.00 29.94 -20.53
C ASP A 966 17.33 29.59 -19.19
N ALA A 967 17.55 28.35 -18.73
CA ALA A 967 17.10 27.84 -17.43
C ALA A 967 18.30 27.60 -16.49
N PRO A 968 18.10 27.45 -15.17
CA PRO A 968 19.19 27.19 -14.21
C PRO A 968 20.08 25.99 -14.56
N GLU A 969 19.54 25.00 -15.27
CA GLU A 969 20.22 23.78 -15.69
C GLU A 969 20.98 23.90 -17.02
N GLY A 970 20.88 25.05 -17.71
CA GLY A 970 21.58 25.35 -18.96
C GLY A 970 20.68 25.94 -20.04
N ALA A 971 21.30 26.42 -21.12
CA ALA A 971 20.61 27.05 -22.23
C ALA A 971 20.31 26.08 -23.36
N GLN A 972 19.10 26.12 -23.92
CA GLN A 972 18.70 25.26 -25.03
C GLN A 972 18.00 26.05 -26.14
N GLU A 973 18.39 25.78 -27.38
CA GLU A 973 17.72 26.33 -28.56
C GLU A 973 16.49 25.50 -28.93
N PHE A 974 15.46 26.15 -29.43
CA PHE A 974 14.24 25.49 -29.92
C PHE A 974 13.78 26.10 -31.25
N ALA A 975 13.03 25.29 -32.00
CA ALA A 975 12.31 25.72 -33.19
C ALA A 975 10.85 25.26 -33.08
N GLY A 976 9.94 26.06 -33.62
CA GLY A 976 8.50 25.88 -33.51
C GLY A 976 7.73 26.74 -34.51
N THR A 977 6.44 26.93 -34.23
CA THR A 977 5.51 27.66 -35.09
C THR A 977 4.88 28.82 -34.34
N VAL A 978 4.67 29.93 -35.02
CA VAL A 978 3.86 31.06 -34.56
C VAL A 978 2.68 31.26 -35.51
N ASP A 979 1.47 31.35 -34.95
CA ASP A 979 0.24 31.66 -35.69
C ASP A 979 -0.52 32.76 -34.94
N GLY A 980 -0.53 33.96 -35.52
CA GLY A 980 -1.01 35.17 -34.85
C GLY A 980 -0.23 35.44 -33.57
N ASN A 981 -0.90 35.27 -32.41
CA ASN A 981 -0.30 35.46 -31.10
C ASN A 981 -0.01 34.16 -30.35
N ARG A 982 -0.18 33.00 -30.99
CA ARG A 982 0.02 31.68 -30.38
C ARG A 982 1.36 31.08 -30.81
N LEU A 983 2.13 30.65 -29.83
CA LEU A 983 3.47 30.08 -29.95
C LEU A 983 3.44 28.61 -29.57
N LYS A 984 3.98 27.74 -30.42
CA LYS A 984 4.14 26.31 -30.12
C LYS A 984 5.54 25.85 -30.46
N TRP A 985 6.18 25.14 -29.55
CA TRP A 985 7.45 24.47 -29.82
C TRP A 985 7.63 23.25 -28.92
N GLU A 986 8.58 22.40 -29.30
CA GLU A 986 8.99 21.26 -28.49
C GLU A 986 10.47 21.40 -28.11
N MET A 987 10.79 20.99 -26.89
CA MET A 987 12.16 21.04 -26.37
C MET A 987 12.50 19.73 -25.66
N LYS A 988 13.64 19.13 -25.99
CA LYS A 988 14.10 17.89 -25.37
C LYS A 988 15.07 18.20 -24.24
N VAL A 989 14.62 17.96 -23.01
CA VAL A 989 15.44 18.11 -21.81
C VAL A 989 16.04 16.75 -21.47
N THR A 990 17.36 16.66 -21.29
CA THR A 990 18.07 15.37 -21.09
C THR A 990 18.40 15.06 -19.63
N GLN A 991 18.32 16.04 -18.72
CA GLN A 991 18.55 15.87 -17.27
C GLN A 991 17.52 16.64 -16.43
N PRO A 992 17.14 16.15 -15.23
CA PRO A 992 17.60 14.89 -14.60
C PRO A 992 17.02 13.62 -15.25
N MET A 993 16.06 13.74 -16.18
CA MET A 993 15.52 12.64 -16.97
C MET A 993 15.24 13.11 -18.42
N PRO A 994 15.42 12.26 -19.46
CA PRO A 994 15.07 12.60 -20.84
C PRO A 994 13.55 12.77 -21.01
N ILE A 995 13.09 14.01 -21.19
CA ILE A 995 11.69 14.35 -21.43
C ILE A 995 11.54 15.33 -22.58
N THR A 996 10.47 15.19 -23.36
CA THR A 996 10.10 16.18 -24.38
C THR A 996 9.01 17.09 -23.82
N LEU A 997 9.35 18.35 -23.63
CA LEU A 997 8.44 19.39 -23.20
C LEU A 997 7.74 19.98 -24.42
N LYS A 998 6.41 20.09 -24.38
CA LYS A 998 5.63 20.73 -25.45
C LYS A 998 4.98 21.99 -24.94
N TYR A 999 5.43 23.14 -25.44
CA TYR A 999 4.94 24.46 -25.05
C TYR A 999 3.84 24.90 -26.01
N ASP A 1000 2.76 25.45 -25.44
CA ASP A 1000 1.65 26.06 -26.16
C ASP A 1000 1.23 27.32 -25.40
N LEU A 1001 1.73 28.47 -25.88
CA LEU A 1001 1.65 29.78 -25.21
C LEU A 1001 0.94 30.78 -26.10
N THR A 1002 0.30 31.78 -25.49
CA THR A 1002 -0.33 32.90 -26.17
C THR A 1002 0.29 34.20 -25.66
N VAL A 1003 0.60 35.11 -26.58
CA VAL A 1003 1.15 36.44 -26.31
C VAL A 1003 0.02 37.47 -26.35
N GLU A 1004 -0.09 38.27 -25.30
CA GLU A 1004 -1.04 39.38 -25.21
C GLU A 1004 -0.30 40.61 -24.66
N GLY A 1005 0.01 41.55 -25.55
CA GLY A 1005 0.84 42.71 -25.22
C GLY A 1005 2.25 42.30 -24.79
N ASP A 1006 2.67 42.75 -23.60
CA ASP A 1006 3.96 42.40 -22.99
C ASP A 1006 3.86 41.21 -22.01
N THR A 1007 2.80 40.41 -22.12
CA THR A 1007 2.62 39.18 -21.33
C THR A 1007 2.48 37.96 -22.23
N LEU A 1008 2.95 36.81 -21.74
CA LEU A 1008 2.69 35.52 -22.35
C LEU A 1008 2.13 34.57 -21.29
N SER A 1009 1.20 33.70 -21.69
CA SER A 1009 0.68 32.67 -20.81
C SER A 1009 0.22 31.44 -21.57
N GLY A 1010 0.27 30.28 -20.93
CA GLY A 1010 -0.14 29.03 -21.54
C GLY A 1010 0.33 27.84 -20.74
N THR A 1011 0.60 26.74 -21.42
CA THR A 1011 0.97 25.49 -20.75
C THR A 1011 2.19 24.83 -21.39
N ALA A 1012 2.97 24.15 -20.57
CA ALA A 1012 3.99 23.19 -20.99
C ALA A 1012 3.54 21.78 -20.60
N LYS A 1013 3.42 20.87 -21.56
CA LYS A 1013 3.15 19.45 -21.30
C LYS A 1013 4.46 18.76 -20.94
N LEU A 1014 4.53 18.15 -19.75
CA LEU A 1014 5.73 17.55 -19.17
C LEU A 1014 5.77 16.00 -19.32
N GLY A 1015 5.20 15.45 -20.39
CA GLY A 1015 5.06 13.99 -20.53
C GLY A 1015 4.05 13.40 -19.54
N MET A 1016 4.46 12.35 -18.79
CA MET A 1016 3.62 11.66 -17.79
C MET A 1016 3.36 12.48 -16.51
N PHE A 1017 4.11 13.56 -16.31
CA PHE A 1017 4.00 14.42 -15.13
C PHE A 1017 2.93 15.52 -15.27
N GLY A 1018 2.03 15.39 -16.25
CA GLY A 1018 0.92 16.33 -16.46
C GLY A 1018 1.30 17.61 -17.18
N LYS A 1019 0.57 18.70 -16.90
CA LYS A 1019 0.75 20.02 -17.54
C LYS A 1019 1.19 21.05 -16.51
N ALA A 1020 2.26 21.78 -16.82
CA ALA A 1020 2.71 22.94 -16.06
C ALA A 1020 2.07 24.21 -16.61
N LYS A 1021 1.72 25.14 -15.73
CA LYS A 1021 1.32 26.49 -16.14
C LYS A 1021 2.57 27.29 -16.45
N VAL A 1022 2.56 28.01 -17.56
CA VAL A 1022 3.64 28.89 -17.98
C VAL A 1022 3.09 30.30 -18.07
N GLN A 1023 3.76 31.24 -17.42
CA GLN A 1023 3.46 32.67 -17.51
C GLN A 1023 4.76 33.42 -17.74
N GLY A 1024 4.71 34.55 -18.40
CA GLY A 1024 5.89 35.36 -18.60
C GLY A 1024 5.55 36.80 -18.96
N THR A 1025 6.54 37.65 -18.79
CA THR A 1025 6.46 39.07 -19.12
C THR A 1025 7.68 39.44 -19.94
N ARG A 1026 7.51 40.38 -20.87
CA ARG A 1026 8.62 40.85 -21.70
C ARG A 1026 9.73 41.42 -20.80
N ALA A 1027 10.96 41.00 -21.05
CA ALA A 1027 12.13 41.59 -20.42
C ALA A 1027 12.43 42.89 -21.16
N GLY A 1028 12.40 44.02 -20.43
CA GLY A 1028 12.47 45.38 -20.98
C GLY A 1028 13.73 45.69 -21.77
#